data_AF-A0A965J5N8-F1
#
_entry.id   AF-A0A965J5N8-F1
#
_cell.length_a   1.000
_cell.length_b   1.000
_cell.length_c   1.000
_cell.angle_alpha   90.00
_cell.angle_beta   90.00
_cell.angle_gamma   90.00
#
_symmetry.space_group_name_H-M   'P 1'
#
loop_
_entity.id
_entity.type
_entity.pdbx_description
1 polymer ?
#
loop_
_entity_poly.entity_id
_entity_poly.type
_entity_poly.pdbx_seq_one_letter_code
_entity_poly.pdbx_strand_id
1 'polypeptide(L)'
;MVLGAVSSQLAALGEHHPALVEPTLPLVCIQASNNRSPLRQVFQTTAEMKAEFVKFLKTIFFQLDEKKVIQEMEKILADPGKTDEQVYKEICDRIDLMKRSFAPLRQLWALRVVKLGMASQAKQLLKGFRSEKFQDYIEVYNRRYLDVMRKVAKLPLKGSTIAVADFLPKGTIPEKLEAGSLLSLFPYQRHVDLNDEDCTNPALQPKKTCKPIGSEVADKSVDLINVLGGLHHVPPERVEPFVQSLHRVARPGAVVLLRDHDAGDENVKAIASAVHTFVNATAKVDWNEENREIREFKSMDFYAETLSRNGFSRVSPDALILKDDPTKNAMVAFIRQPQTNEELEEAISYRNDPMRPKQGTRATWIEWGNVRFSKQYAEYIQNKPSYGFDYIGHLRQHFQHFFTYVQECRKDKISWGELLFSSDMAMNLFILFATAIQCSLASLISIPSKLIARLRYGKDWESKVELCTLDQLDAKVEKEYASFIDHTPFYMFPHLEKIKELWKTVLGANESIFSKISHLPGAFSRTVTLLAKSAISLPVRAIFTNEAHLEPDKVAVEIDDPNDEIEEIQREWAEKRASHDANKNIEVIFSLETKRKYLLLPRYRPFTEILQLIAKKPSVSLVKVGGQRSITLDVLTKDPVELEADAPNARLVYTLPKLQDEQKRQYITYEMGVQNLQKFIKTLPEDKKIEYIHE
;
A
#
# COMPACT_ATOMS: atom_id res chain seq x y z
N MET A 1 -34.45 74.53 10.10
CA MET A 1 -35.91 74.78 10.18
C MET A 1 -36.58 73.50 10.70
N VAL A 2 -37.66 73.63 11.50
CA VAL A 2 -38.82 72.69 11.66
C VAL A 2 -38.51 71.18 11.48
N LEU A 3 -38.47 70.26 12.47
CA LEU A 3 -39.17 70.06 13.76
C LEU A 3 -40.66 69.61 13.65
N GLY A 4 -40.98 68.38 14.12
CA GLY A 4 -42.32 67.76 14.23
C GLY A 4 -42.21 66.23 14.24
N ALA A 5 -42.52 65.50 15.32
CA ALA A 5 -43.85 65.16 15.89
C ALA A 5 -44.56 64.04 15.08
N VAL A 6 -44.77 62.78 15.54
CA VAL A 6 -45.26 62.17 16.81
C VAL A 6 -46.79 62.01 16.87
N SER A 7 -47.25 60.75 17.02
CA SER A 7 -48.64 60.31 17.33
C SER A 7 -49.73 60.60 16.27
N SER A 8 -50.88 59.90 16.24
CA SER A 8 -51.27 58.54 16.71
C SER A 8 -52.68 58.20 16.20
N GLN A 9 -53.05 56.90 16.11
CA GLN A 9 -54.46 56.45 16.20
C GLN A 9 -54.56 54.94 16.49
N LEU A 10 -55.64 54.50 17.13
CA LEU A 10 -55.78 53.16 17.75
C LEU A 10 -57.27 52.80 17.95
N ALA A 11 -57.62 51.51 17.77
CA ALA A 11 -58.94 50.87 18.03
C ALA A 11 -60.12 51.35 17.13
N ALA A 12 -61.22 50.60 16.91
CA ALA A 12 -61.68 49.25 17.32
C ALA A 12 -62.40 48.58 16.08
N LEU A 13 -62.97 47.36 16.05
CA LEU A 13 -63.31 46.27 16.99
C LEU A 13 -62.53 44.98 16.59
N GLY A 14 -62.82 43.69 16.87
CA GLY A 14 -63.95 42.94 17.49
C GLY A 14 -64.91 42.35 16.44
N GLU A 15 -65.27 41.06 16.38
CA GLU A 15 -65.20 39.87 17.29
C GLU A 15 -65.30 38.56 16.43
N HIS A 16 -65.17 37.28 16.84
CA HIS A 16 -64.84 36.57 18.10
C HIS A 16 -64.39 35.09 17.82
N HIS A 17 -63.35 34.56 18.50
CA HIS A 17 -63.08 33.13 18.83
C HIS A 17 -62.95 32.02 17.73
N PRO A 18 -62.46 30.79 18.06
CA PRO A 18 -61.91 30.30 19.34
C PRO A 18 -60.37 30.10 19.32
N ALA A 19 -59.81 29.73 20.49
CA ALA A 19 -58.37 29.48 20.62
C ALA A 19 -57.98 28.07 20.14
N LEU A 20 -56.93 27.98 19.31
CA LEU A 20 -56.12 26.78 19.22
C LEU A 20 -55.01 26.89 20.28
N VAL A 21 -55.09 26.03 21.28
CA VAL A 21 -53.97 25.79 22.21
C VAL A 21 -52.91 25.04 21.41
N GLU A 22 -51.78 25.69 21.11
CA GLU A 22 -50.60 24.94 20.70
C GLU A 22 -50.26 23.95 21.82
N PRO A 23 -50.16 22.64 21.54
CA PRO A 23 -49.70 21.72 22.55
C PRO A 23 -48.25 22.08 22.85
N THR A 24 -47.99 22.57 24.06
CA THR A 24 -46.64 22.65 24.60
C THR A 24 -46.02 21.28 24.42
N LEU A 25 -45.08 21.15 23.46
CA LEU A 25 -44.33 19.92 23.26
C LEU A 25 -43.81 19.51 24.64
N PRO A 26 -44.13 18.30 25.13
CA PRO A 26 -43.68 17.91 26.45
C PRO A 26 -42.17 18.07 26.47
N LEU A 27 -41.65 18.63 27.57
CA LEU A 27 -40.25 18.48 27.90
C LEU A 27 -39.95 16.99 27.81
N VAL A 28 -39.28 16.58 26.73
CA VAL A 28 -38.83 15.21 26.56
C VAL A 28 -37.79 15.03 27.63
N CYS A 29 -38.25 14.50 28.76
CA CYS A 29 -37.41 14.09 29.86
C CYS A 29 -36.58 12.93 29.30
N ILE A 30 -35.42 13.28 28.72
CA ILE A 30 -34.44 12.34 28.19
C ILE A 30 -34.15 11.42 29.37
N GLN A 31 -34.63 10.17 29.27
CA GLN A 31 -34.44 9.18 30.31
C GLN A 31 -32.95 9.11 30.60
N ALA A 32 -32.58 9.24 31.87
CA ALA A 32 -31.19 9.44 32.28
C ALA A 32 -30.32 8.23 31.91
N SER A 33 -29.77 8.23 30.69
CA SER A 33 -28.61 7.45 30.32
C SER A 33 -27.50 7.72 31.33
N ASN A 34 -26.77 6.69 31.75
CA ASN A 34 -25.70 6.78 32.77
C ASN A 34 -24.45 7.56 32.30
N ASN A 35 -24.59 8.48 31.35
CA ASN A 35 -23.54 9.35 30.84
C ASN A 35 -23.12 10.36 31.91
N ARG A 36 -22.16 9.94 32.73
CA ARG A 36 -21.34 10.84 33.53
C ARG A 36 -20.63 11.81 32.57
N SER A 37 -20.48 13.06 32.99
CA SER A 37 -19.59 14.05 32.37
C SER A 37 -18.25 13.42 31.91
N PRO A 38 -17.74 13.73 30.71
CA PRO A 38 -16.44 13.23 30.24
C PRO A 38 -15.29 13.47 31.22
N LEU A 39 -15.29 14.62 31.91
CA LEU A 39 -14.31 14.91 32.96
C LEU A 39 -14.46 13.96 34.15
N ARG A 40 -15.69 13.70 34.60
CA ARG A 40 -15.94 12.72 35.68
C ARG A 40 -15.63 11.29 35.23
N GLN A 41 -15.86 10.95 33.96
CA GLN A 41 -15.49 9.64 33.41
C GLN A 41 -13.96 9.45 33.44
N VAL A 42 -13.20 10.44 32.95
CA VAL A 42 -11.72 10.41 32.93
C VAL A 42 -11.10 10.44 34.33
N PHE A 43 -11.56 11.32 35.22
CA PHE A 43 -10.90 11.59 36.50
C PHE A 43 -11.53 10.87 37.72
N GLN A 44 -12.68 10.22 37.59
CA GLN A 44 -13.36 9.55 38.73
C GLN A 44 -13.76 8.09 38.49
N THR A 45 -13.52 7.50 37.31
CA THR A 45 -13.94 6.09 37.04
C THR A 45 -12.84 5.07 37.32
N THR A 46 -11.66 5.21 36.72
CA THR A 46 -10.55 4.24 36.90
C THR A 46 -9.18 4.91 36.96
N ALA A 47 -8.14 4.16 37.36
CA ALA A 47 -6.77 4.65 37.40
C ALA A 47 -6.14 4.74 35.99
N GLU A 48 -6.55 3.86 35.09
CA GLU A 48 -6.11 3.78 33.70
C GLU A 48 -6.57 5.01 32.91
N MET A 49 -7.80 5.47 33.14
CA MET A 49 -8.34 6.70 32.53
C MET A 49 -7.52 7.95 32.93
N LYS A 50 -7.16 8.06 34.23
CA LYS A 50 -6.22 9.09 34.70
C LYS A 50 -4.84 8.92 34.05
N ALA A 51 -4.34 7.70 33.92
CA ALA A 51 -3.01 7.42 33.36
C ALA A 51 -2.91 7.81 31.87
N GLU A 52 -3.92 7.49 31.06
CA GLU A 52 -3.96 7.89 29.65
C GLU A 52 -4.15 9.41 29.50
N PHE A 53 -4.92 10.09 30.37
CA PHE A 53 -4.92 11.57 30.37
C PHE A 53 -3.55 12.17 30.77
N VAL A 54 -2.88 11.58 31.75
CA VAL A 54 -1.49 11.95 32.12
C VAL A 54 -0.50 11.71 30.97
N LYS A 55 -0.75 10.72 30.12
CA LYS A 55 0.02 10.44 28.90
C LYS A 55 -0.13 11.56 27.87
N PHE A 56 -1.35 12.05 27.64
CA PHE A 56 -1.61 13.21 26.76
C PHE A 56 -0.80 14.45 27.18
N LEU A 57 -0.75 14.75 28.49
CA LEU A 57 0.07 15.84 29.05
C LEU A 57 1.60 15.62 28.95
N LYS A 58 2.03 14.44 28.49
CA LYS A 58 3.43 14.02 28.32
C LYS A 58 3.83 13.75 26.87
N THR A 59 2.88 13.64 25.95
CA THR A 59 3.14 13.28 24.54
C THR A 59 2.58 14.28 23.54
N ILE A 60 1.49 14.98 23.86
CA ILE A 60 0.83 15.96 22.98
C ILE A 60 0.83 17.37 23.60
N PHE A 61 0.40 17.52 24.86
CA PHE A 61 0.06 18.83 25.43
C PHE A 61 0.91 19.20 26.65
N PHE A 62 2.12 19.70 26.38
CA PHE A 62 3.17 19.86 27.38
C PHE A 62 3.02 21.08 28.29
N GLN A 63 1.99 21.91 28.12
CA GLN A 63 1.82 23.17 28.85
C GLN A 63 1.54 22.98 30.34
N LEU A 64 0.81 21.92 30.71
CA LEU A 64 0.35 21.66 32.07
C LEU A 64 1.19 20.58 32.75
N ASP A 65 1.23 20.62 34.09
CA ASP A 65 1.94 19.67 34.92
C ASP A 65 1.02 18.53 35.33
N GLU A 66 1.41 17.28 35.08
CA GLU A 66 0.52 16.14 35.28
C GLU A 66 0.14 15.94 36.75
N LYS A 67 1.02 16.29 37.69
CA LYS A 67 0.75 16.12 39.12
C LYS A 67 -0.20 17.20 39.59
N LYS A 68 0.01 18.44 39.15
CA LYS A 68 -0.88 19.56 39.49
C LYS A 68 -2.27 19.40 38.89
N VAL A 69 -2.38 18.97 37.63
CA VAL A 69 -3.69 18.73 36.98
C VAL A 69 -4.49 17.69 37.75
N ILE A 70 -3.89 16.54 38.10
CA ILE A 70 -4.57 15.52 38.91
C ILE A 70 -4.97 16.08 40.28
N GLN A 71 -4.07 16.78 40.97
CA GLN A 71 -4.33 17.37 42.29
C GLN A 71 -5.43 18.45 42.28
N GLU A 72 -5.53 19.29 41.26
CA GLU A 72 -6.61 20.27 41.15
C GLU A 72 -7.91 19.62 40.68
N MET A 73 -7.89 18.69 39.72
CA MET A 73 -9.10 17.98 39.28
C MET A 73 -9.74 17.15 40.40
N GLU A 74 -8.94 16.54 41.27
CA GLU A 74 -9.44 15.84 42.46
C GLU A 74 -10.10 16.79 43.47
N LYS A 75 -9.69 18.06 43.57
CA LYS A 75 -10.36 19.10 44.38
C LYS A 75 -11.62 19.63 43.72
N ILE A 76 -11.56 19.91 42.42
CA ILE A 76 -12.69 20.46 41.65
C ILE A 76 -13.85 19.46 41.65
N LEU A 77 -13.57 18.19 41.36
CA LEU A 77 -14.58 17.13 41.23
C LEU A 77 -14.96 16.44 42.57
N ALA A 78 -14.34 16.83 43.69
CA ALA A 78 -14.65 16.29 45.03
C ALA A 78 -16.13 16.46 45.41
N ASP A 79 -16.76 17.53 44.92
CA ASP A 79 -18.19 17.74 45.01
C ASP A 79 -18.90 17.03 43.83
N PRO A 80 -19.74 16.01 44.08
CA PRO A 80 -20.51 15.33 43.03
C PRO A 80 -21.67 16.18 42.51
N GLY A 81 -22.11 17.21 43.23
CA GLY A 81 -23.24 18.07 42.87
C GLY A 81 -22.92 19.17 41.86
N LYS A 82 -21.62 19.49 41.63
CA LYS A 82 -21.22 20.48 40.63
C LYS A 82 -21.59 20.05 39.21
N THR A 83 -22.22 20.99 38.49
CA THR A 83 -22.48 20.94 37.05
C THR A 83 -21.19 21.10 36.24
N ASP A 84 -21.19 20.69 34.97
CA ASP A 84 -20.05 20.85 34.08
C ASP A 84 -19.66 22.32 33.85
N GLU A 85 -20.63 23.24 33.89
CA GLU A 85 -20.37 24.69 33.86
C GLU A 85 -19.49 25.14 35.04
N GLN A 86 -19.86 24.71 36.25
CA GLN A 86 -19.14 25.05 37.48
C GLN A 86 -17.75 24.41 37.49
N VAL A 87 -17.65 23.17 37.02
CA VAL A 87 -16.36 22.47 36.85
C VAL A 87 -15.48 23.20 35.83
N TYR A 88 -16.00 23.54 34.65
CA TYR A 88 -15.23 24.22 33.60
C TYR A 88 -14.74 25.60 34.03
N LYS A 89 -15.60 26.40 34.68
CA LYS A 89 -15.21 27.71 35.22
C LYS A 89 -14.12 27.58 36.28
N GLU A 90 -14.24 26.63 37.19
CA GLU A 90 -13.21 26.38 38.21
C GLU A 90 -11.90 25.83 37.61
N ILE A 91 -11.95 25.04 36.52
CA ILE A 91 -10.75 24.68 35.74
C ILE A 91 -10.14 25.96 35.15
N CYS A 92 -10.92 26.82 34.50
CA CYS A 92 -10.42 28.07 33.90
C CYS A 92 -9.77 29.00 34.93
N ASP A 93 -10.35 29.15 36.12
CA ASP A 93 -9.79 29.94 37.22
C ASP A 93 -8.47 29.35 37.74
N ARG A 94 -8.38 28.02 37.84
CA ARG A 94 -7.21 27.30 38.38
C ARG A 94 -6.14 26.95 37.33
N ILE A 95 -6.41 27.09 36.03
CA ILE A 95 -5.54 26.56 34.96
C ILE A 95 -4.10 27.08 35.02
N ASP A 96 -3.91 28.31 35.50
CA ASP A 96 -2.60 28.94 35.66
C ASP A 96 -1.77 28.32 36.79
N LEU A 97 -2.42 27.79 37.84
CA LEU A 97 -1.75 26.98 38.88
C LEU A 97 -1.21 25.69 38.27
N MET A 98 -1.98 25.08 37.37
CA MET A 98 -1.68 23.80 36.71
C MET A 98 -0.52 23.88 35.70
N LYS A 99 -0.10 25.07 35.25
CA LYS A 99 0.97 25.24 34.23
C LYS A 99 2.34 24.75 34.71
N ARG A 100 3.15 24.24 33.78
CA ARG A 100 4.58 23.90 33.98
C ARG A 100 5.47 25.13 33.88
N SER A 101 6.56 25.13 34.63
CA SER A 101 7.67 26.08 34.43
C SER A 101 8.22 25.97 33.01
N PHE A 102 8.46 27.12 32.36
CA PHE A 102 8.91 27.23 30.96
C PHE A 102 7.95 26.59 29.91
N ALA A 103 6.65 26.53 30.19
CA ALA A 103 5.63 26.01 29.28
C ALA A 103 5.74 26.51 27.81
N PRO A 104 5.99 27.80 27.50
CA PRO A 104 6.09 28.25 26.10
C PRO A 104 7.20 27.58 25.28
N LEU A 105 8.39 27.39 25.87
CA LEU A 105 9.51 26.71 25.20
C LEU A 105 9.20 25.22 25.00
N ARG A 106 8.54 24.58 25.97
CA ARG A 106 8.09 23.18 25.85
C ARG A 106 6.99 23.02 24.82
N GLN A 107 6.09 24.00 24.67
CA GLN A 107 5.03 23.99 23.68
C GLN A 107 5.58 24.13 22.25
N LEU A 108 6.60 24.97 22.02
CA LEU A 108 7.30 25.02 20.73
C LEU A 108 7.96 23.69 20.36
N TRP A 109 8.55 22.99 21.34
CA TRP A 109 9.10 21.65 21.13
C TRP A 109 8.00 20.61 20.85
N ALA A 110 6.89 20.65 21.60
CA ALA A 110 5.73 19.79 21.39
C ALA A 110 5.14 19.95 19.98
N LEU A 111 4.86 21.19 19.56
CA LEU A 111 4.37 21.52 18.22
C LEU A 111 5.32 21.02 17.12
N ARG A 112 6.65 21.09 17.35
CA ARG A 112 7.64 20.53 16.43
C ARG A 112 7.60 19.00 16.36
N VAL A 113 7.50 18.30 17.49
CA VAL A 113 7.38 16.83 17.54
C VAL A 113 6.10 16.38 16.82
N VAL A 114 4.98 17.02 17.14
CA VAL A 114 3.65 16.77 16.55
C VAL A 114 3.65 17.04 15.03
N LYS A 115 4.23 18.16 14.58
CA LYS A 115 4.38 18.50 13.15
C LYS A 115 5.27 17.52 12.37
N LEU A 116 6.40 17.10 12.95
CA LEU A 116 7.29 16.12 12.33
C LEU A 116 6.68 14.71 12.30
N GLY A 117 5.96 14.33 13.36
CA GLY A 117 5.24 13.06 13.45
C GLY A 117 4.19 12.93 12.34
N MET A 118 3.27 13.90 12.22
CA MET A 118 2.26 13.90 11.15
C MET A 118 2.86 13.91 9.76
N ALA A 119 3.91 14.70 9.51
CA ALA A 119 4.54 14.72 8.20
C ALA A 119 5.28 13.40 7.87
N SER A 120 5.72 12.65 8.89
CA SER A 120 6.25 11.29 8.72
C SER A 120 5.15 10.25 8.47
N GLN A 121 3.99 10.37 9.14
CA GLN A 121 2.82 9.53 8.88
C GLN A 121 2.30 9.71 7.46
N ALA A 122 2.15 10.97 7.02
CA ALA A 122 1.78 11.31 5.65
C ALA A 122 2.79 10.74 4.64
N LYS A 123 4.10 10.87 4.88
CA LYS A 123 5.13 10.27 4.04
C LYS A 123 5.00 8.74 3.94
N GLN A 124 4.66 8.06 5.03
CA GLN A 124 4.45 6.61 5.06
C GLN A 124 3.23 6.22 4.23
N LEU A 125 2.10 6.91 4.42
CA LEU A 125 0.86 6.67 3.66
C LEU A 125 1.01 6.97 2.16
N LEU A 126 1.85 7.95 1.80
CA LEU A 126 2.14 8.35 0.41
C LEU A 126 3.22 7.49 -0.27
N LYS A 127 3.77 6.44 0.38
CA LYS A 127 4.87 5.63 -0.19
C LYS A 127 4.51 4.95 -1.53
N GLY A 128 3.24 4.61 -1.75
CA GLY A 128 2.75 4.03 -3.01
C GLY A 128 2.53 5.04 -4.15
N PHE A 129 2.83 6.33 -3.95
CA PHE A 129 2.51 7.40 -4.89
C PHE A 129 3.75 8.09 -5.46
N ARG A 130 3.60 8.61 -6.67
CA ARG A 130 4.59 9.42 -7.37
C ARG A 130 4.63 10.82 -6.76
N SER A 131 5.71 11.17 -6.07
CA SER A 131 5.75 12.46 -5.36
C SER A 131 5.67 13.65 -6.31
N GLU A 132 6.15 13.53 -7.55
CA GLU A 132 6.07 14.56 -8.59
C GLU A 132 4.65 14.90 -9.05
N LYS A 133 3.65 14.07 -8.70
CA LYS A 133 2.23 14.30 -9.02
C LYS A 133 1.51 15.22 -8.04
N PHE A 134 2.11 15.53 -6.89
CA PHE A 134 1.51 16.45 -5.91
C PHE A 134 2.02 17.88 -6.12
N GLN A 135 1.25 18.69 -6.86
CA GLN A 135 1.53 20.09 -7.16
C GLN A 135 0.54 21.04 -6.47
N ASP A 136 -0.76 20.73 -6.53
CA ASP A 136 -1.87 21.52 -5.97
C ASP A 136 -2.36 20.95 -4.62
N TYR A 137 -2.68 21.84 -3.67
CA TYR A 137 -2.85 21.47 -2.26
C TYR A 137 -3.97 22.25 -1.54
N ILE A 138 -4.78 21.54 -0.76
CA ILE A 138 -5.71 22.10 0.23
C ILE A 138 -5.29 21.70 1.65
N GLU A 139 -5.38 22.63 2.60
CA GLU A 139 -5.41 22.32 4.03
C GLU A 139 -6.66 22.90 4.69
N VAL A 140 -7.49 22.03 5.28
CA VAL A 140 -8.67 22.42 6.07
C VAL A 140 -8.25 22.72 7.51
N TYR A 141 -8.85 23.74 8.12
CA TYR A 141 -8.56 24.23 9.48
C TYR A 141 -7.16 24.87 9.67
N ASN A 142 -6.44 25.22 8.59
CA ASN A 142 -5.28 26.13 8.60
C ASN A 142 -4.27 25.92 9.76
N ARG A 143 -3.93 24.64 10.02
CA ARG A 143 -3.03 24.24 11.12
C ARG A 143 -1.53 24.43 10.75
N ARG A 144 -1.27 24.83 9.50
CA ARG A 144 0.02 25.22 8.92
C ARG A 144 0.98 24.03 8.83
N TYR A 145 0.52 22.95 8.21
CA TYR A 145 1.30 21.72 7.97
C TYR A 145 1.99 21.70 6.59
N LEU A 146 1.45 22.37 5.57
CA LEU A 146 2.01 22.51 4.21
C LEU A 146 3.55 22.51 4.16
N ASP A 147 4.19 23.39 4.93
CA ASP A 147 5.63 23.60 4.84
C ASP A 147 6.48 22.47 5.47
N VAL A 148 5.97 21.75 6.47
CA VAL A 148 6.63 20.55 7.03
C VAL A 148 6.33 19.30 6.19
N MET A 149 5.10 19.20 5.65
CA MET A 149 4.70 18.15 4.70
C MET A 149 5.61 18.16 3.48
N ARG A 150 5.74 19.31 2.82
CA ARG A 150 6.62 19.55 1.67
C ARG A 150 8.05 19.07 1.91
N LYS A 151 8.61 19.38 3.09
CA LYS A 151 10.02 19.07 3.44
C LYS A 151 10.24 17.61 3.84
N VAL A 152 9.35 17.02 4.64
CA VAL A 152 9.52 15.65 5.16
C VAL A 152 9.09 14.58 4.15
N ALA A 153 7.94 14.78 3.50
CA ALA A 153 7.43 13.87 2.48
C ALA A 153 8.02 14.12 1.08
N LYS A 154 8.91 15.11 0.93
CA LYS A 154 9.57 15.50 -0.33
C LYS A 154 8.60 15.80 -1.49
N LEU A 155 7.45 16.38 -1.16
CA LEU A 155 6.44 16.76 -2.15
C LEU A 155 6.83 18.08 -2.84
N PRO A 156 6.57 18.26 -4.14
CA PRO A 156 6.79 19.53 -4.84
C PRO A 156 5.93 20.66 -4.28
N LEU A 157 4.60 20.48 -4.27
CA LEU A 157 3.59 21.46 -3.85
C LEU A 157 3.88 22.88 -4.40
N LYS A 158 4.05 22.96 -5.73
CA LYS A 158 4.43 24.19 -6.46
C LYS A 158 3.26 24.90 -7.15
N GLY A 159 2.11 24.25 -7.24
CA GLY A 159 0.89 24.79 -7.83
C GLY A 159 0.11 25.66 -6.84
N SER A 160 -1.21 25.65 -6.96
CA SER A 160 -2.15 26.35 -6.09
C SER A 160 -2.13 25.77 -4.68
N THR A 161 -1.71 26.57 -3.70
CA THR A 161 -1.79 26.21 -2.27
C THR A 161 -2.91 27.00 -1.57
N ILE A 162 -3.91 26.28 -1.05
CA ILE A 162 -5.16 26.85 -0.54
C ILE A 162 -5.35 26.48 0.94
N ALA A 163 -5.65 27.47 1.77
CA ALA A 163 -6.20 27.23 3.11
C ALA A 163 -7.73 27.33 3.06
N VAL A 164 -8.43 26.34 3.59
CA VAL A 164 -9.88 26.42 3.87
C VAL A 164 -10.03 26.64 5.38
N ALA A 165 -10.37 27.86 5.78
CA ALA A 165 -10.29 28.27 7.19
C ALA A 165 -11.39 29.23 7.65
N ASP A 166 -11.61 29.23 8.95
CA ASP A 166 -12.52 30.11 9.68
C ASP A 166 -11.98 31.55 9.82
N PHE A 167 -10.66 31.76 9.77
CA PHE A 167 -10.05 33.08 9.68
C PHE A 167 -8.70 33.10 8.94
N LEU A 168 -8.44 34.24 8.29
CA LEU A 168 -7.13 34.63 7.78
C LEU A 168 -6.22 35.07 8.94
N PRO A 169 -5.04 34.43 9.14
CA PRO A 169 -4.05 34.89 10.11
C PRO A 169 -3.49 36.27 9.73
N LYS A 170 -3.43 37.18 10.70
CA LYS A 170 -2.93 38.56 10.55
C LYS A 170 -1.39 38.61 10.48
N GLY A 171 -0.72 37.47 10.62
CA GLY A 171 0.73 37.34 10.50
C GLY A 171 1.50 37.84 11.72
N THR A 172 0.83 37.96 12.87
CA THR A 172 1.38 38.51 14.10
C THR A 172 2.46 37.62 14.72
N ILE A 173 3.23 38.16 15.67
CA ILE A 173 4.29 37.40 16.37
C ILE A 173 3.71 36.21 17.18
N PRO A 174 2.60 36.36 17.95
CA PRO A 174 1.92 35.23 18.58
C PRO A 174 1.50 34.14 17.58
N GLU A 175 0.84 34.51 16.48
CA GLU A 175 0.43 33.54 15.45
C GLU A 175 1.60 32.78 14.80
N LYS A 176 2.79 33.40 14.74
CA LYS A 176 4.03 32.76 14.25
C LYS A 176 4.66 31.81 15.29
N LEU A 177 4.53 32.14 16.58
CA LEU A 177 4.90 31.24 17.68
C LEU A 177 3.96 30.03 17.73
N GLU A 178 2.66 30.23 17.61
CA GLU A 178 1.64 29.16 17.51
C GLU A 178 1.83 28.27 16.28
N ALA A 179 2.25 28.84 15.15
CA ALA A 179 2.64 28.07 13.97
C ALA A 179 3.89 27.19 14.18
N GLY A 180 4.66 27.43 15.24
CA GLY A 180 5.91 26.75 15.58
C GLY A 180 7.14 27.32 14.88
N SER A 181 7.09 28.54 14.31
CA SER A 181 8.23 29.15 13.62
C SER A 181 8.12 30.66 13.46
N LEU A 182 9.04 31.38 14.12
CA LEU A 182 9.22 32.84 14.00
C LEU A 182 9.54 33.31 12.57
N LEU A 183 10.07 32.42 11.71
CA LEU A 183 10.48 32.70 10.33
C LEU A 183 9.47 32.18 9.29
N SER A 184 8.33 31.64 9.72
CA SER A 184 7.29 31.19 8.79
C SER A 184 6.56 32.38 8.18
N LEU A 185 6.62 32.50 6.86
CA LEU A 185 5.59 33.20 6.10
C LEU A 185 4.27 32.39 6.15
N PHE A 186 3.15 33.03 5.78
CA PHE A 186 1.91 32.30 5.54
C PHE A 186 2.07 31.54 4.21
N PRO A 187 1.98 30.19 4.19
CA PRO A 187 2.47 29.39 3.05
C PRO A 187 1.43 29.16 1.94
N TYR A 188 0.21 29.69 2.11
CA TYR A 188 -0.90 29.52 1.18
C TYR A 188 -1.00 30.72 0.25
N GLN A 189 -1.19 30.46 -1.04
CA GLN A 189 -1.43 31.47 -2.07
C GLN A 189 -2.87 31.98 -2.05
N ARG A 190 -3.83 31.15 -1.60
CA ARG A 190 -5.26 31.43 -1.61
C ARG A 190 -5.93 31.06 -0.29
N HIS A 191 -7.04 31.75 -0.01
CA HIS A 191 -7.98 31.43 1.07
C HIS A 191 -9.32 31.03 0.48
N VAL A 192 -10.05 30.17 1.19
CA VAL A 192 -11.47 29.92 1.01
C VAL A 192 -12.07 29.87 2.41
N ASP A 193 -13.18 30.57 2.61
CA ASP A 193 -13.77 30.66 3.93
C ASP A 193 -14.45 29.32 4.29
N LEU A 194 -14.17 28.80 5.48
CA LEU A 194 -14.71 27.52 5.96
C LEU A 194 -16.17 27.64 6.38
N ASN A 195 -16.69 28.85 6.59
CA ASN A 195 -18.01 29.10 7.14
C ASN A 195 -18.92 29.78 6.12
N ASP A 196 -20.23 29.83 6.39
CA ASP A 196 -21.18 30.63 5.60
C ASP A 196 -20.85 32.13 5.69
N GLU A 197 -21.19 32.90 4.66
CA GLU A 197 -20.90 34.35 4.59
C GLU A 197 -21.58 35.16 5.71
N ASP A 198 -22.67 34.65 6.28
CA ASP A 198 -23.41 35.27 7.39
C ASP A 198 -23.12 34.59 8.76
N CYS A 199 -22.01 33.86 8.86
CA CYS A 199 -21.48 33.28 10.11
C CYS A 199 -20.61 34.30 10.88
N THR A 200 -21.22 35.01 11.82
CA THR A 200 -20.56 36.10 12.56
C THR A 200 -19.82 35.66 13.82
N ASN A 201 -20.14 34.49 14.37
CA ASN A 201 -19.36 33.81 15.41
C ASN A 201 -19.50 32.28 15.20
N PRO A 202 -18.45 31.59 14.72
CA PRO A 202 -18.47 30.13 14.49
C PRO A 202 -18.84 29.28 15.71
N ALA A 203 -18.35 29.62 16.90
CA ALA A 203 -18.59 28.85 18.13
C ALA A 203 -20.03 29.01 18.65
N LEU A 204 -20.65 30.18 18.46
CA LEU A 204 -22.05 30.42 18.84
C LEU A 204 -23.05 30.04 17.73
N GLN A 205 -22.60 29.92 16.48
CA GLN A 205 -23.39 29.54 15.29
C GLN A 205 -22.85 28.27 14.61
N PRO A 206 -22.64 27.14 15.33
CA PRO A 206 -21.94 25.96 14.80
C PRO A 206 -22.54 25.41 13.51
N LYS A 207 -23.87 25.47 13.34
CA LYS A 207 -24.61 25.04 12.13
C LYS A 207 -24.31 25.83 10.85
N LYS A 208 -23.56 26.93 10.95
CA LYS A 208 -23.05 27.73 9.82
C LYS A 208 -21.57 27.49 9.50
N THR A 209 -20.90 26.64 10.27
CA THR A 209 -19.48 26.32 10.04
C THR A 209 -19.33 25.24 8.98
N CYS A 210 -18.10 25.01 8.52
CA CYS A 210 -17.74 23.91 7.61
C CYS A 210 -18.66 23.82 6.36
N LYS A 211 -18.87 24.94 5.66
CA LYS A 211 -19.59 24.96 4.38
C LYS A 211 -18.89 24.05 3.36
N PRO A 212 -19.63 23.40 2.45
CA PRO A 212 -19.05 22.77 1.27
C PRO A 212 -18.16 23.76 0.51
N ILE A 213 -16.99 23.30 0.05
CA ILE A 213 -16.13 24.10 -0.82
C ILE A 213 -16.91 24.38 -2.11
N GLY A 214 -17.09 25.64 -2.47
CA GLY A 214 -17.84 26.09 -3.64
C GLY A 214 -16.95 26.34 -4.86
N SER A 215 -17.44 27.15 -5.79
CA SER A 215 -16.74 27.51 -7.03
C SER A 215 -15.50 28.39 -6.83
N GLU A 216 -15.13 28.74 -5.59
CA GLU A 216 -13.83 29.36 -5.29
C GLU A 216 -12.67 28.39 -5.63
N VAL A 217 -12.93 27.08 -5.57
CA VAL A 217 -12.03 26.02 -6.04
C VAL A 217 -12.67 25.30 -7.21
N ALA A 218 -11.91 25.16 -8.31
CA ALA A 218 -12.36 24.47 -9.50
C ALA A 218 -12.48 22.95 -9.29
N ASP A 219 -13.36 22.33 -10.06
CA ASP A 219 -13.47 20.88 -10.12
C ASP A 219 -12.14 20.25 -10.57
N LYS A 220 -11.77 19.12 -9.99
CA LYS A 220 -10.60 18.31 -10.37
C LYS A 220 -9.30 19.14 -10.47
N SER A 221 -9.05 19.99 -9.48
CA SER A 221 -7.94 20.96 -9.45
C SER A 221 -6.94 20.76 -8.32
N VAL A 222 -7.02 19.67 -7.54
CA VAL A 222 -6.23 19.45 -6.33
C VAL A 222 -5.68 18.02 -6.27
N ASP A 223 -4.39 17.87 -5.91
CA ASP A 223 -3.68 16.58 -5.84
C ASP A 223 -3.65 16.01 -4.41
N LEU A 224 -3.60 16.89 -3.41
CA LEU A 224 -3.50 16.52 -2.00
C LEU A 224 -4.40 17.42 -1.14
N ILE A 225 -5.32 16.80 -0.39
CA ILE A 225 -6.24 17.47 0.54
C ILE A 225 -5.92 17.00 1.96
N ASN A 226 -5.57 17.94 2.84
CA ASN A 226 -5.26 17.67 4.24
C ASN A 226 -6.42 18.09 5.16
N VAL A 227 -7.17 17.11 5.67
CA VAL A 227 -8.23 17.31 6.68
C VAL A 227 -7.66 16.99 8.06
N LEU A 228 -6.80 17.89 8.56
CA LEU A 228 -5.97 17.65 9.75
C LEU A 228 -6.52 18.28 11.04
N GLY A 229 -7.72 18.86 10.99
CA GLY A 229 -8.50 19.25 12.17
C GLY A 229 -9.51 18.20 12.62
N GLY A 230 -9.70 17.12 11.86
CA GLY A 230 -10.81 16.17 12.05
C GLY A 230 -12.11 16.62 11.37
N LEU A 231 -13.01 15.66 11.15
CA LEU A 231 -14.41 15.87 10.78
C LEU A 231 -15.32 15.94 12.01
N HIS A 232 -14.86 15.56 13.20
CA HIS A 232 -15.64 15.66 14.45
C HIS A 232 -16.07 17.10 14.84
N HIS A 233 -15.48 18.12 14.22
CA HIS A 233 -15.88 19.53 14.36
C HIS A 233 -16.96 19.97 13.35
N VAL A 234 -17.26 19.16 12.32
CA VAL A 234 -18.24 19.47 11.28
C VAL A 234 -19.65 19.14 11.81
N PRO A 235 -20.67 20.00 11.60
CA PRO A 235 -22.05 19.66 11.96
C PRO A 235 -22.48 18.34 11.28
N PRO A 236 -23.18 17.41 11.96
CA PRO A 236 -23.60 16.14 11.37
C PRO A 236 -24.32 16.30 10.02
N GLU A 237 -25.15 17.34 9.88
CA GLU A 237 -25.87 17.68 8.64
C GLU A 237 -24.97 18.20 7.49
N ARG A 238 -23.71 18.55 7.78
CA ARG A 238 -22.73 19.08 6.82
C ARG A 238 -21.59 18.10 6.48
N VAL A 239 -21.37 17.04 7.25
CA VAL A 239 -20.28 16.06 6.99
C VAL A 239 -20.36 15.54 5.56
N GLU A 240 -21.53 15.07 5.14
CA GLU A 240 -21.73 14.45 3.82
C GLU A 240 -21.58 15.50 2.67
N PRO A 241 -22.26 16.66 2.66
CA PRO A 241 -21.98 17.73 1.69
C PRO A 241 -20.53 18.24 1.67
N PHE A 242 -19.85 18.27 2.83
CA PHE A 242 -18.46 18.69 2.90
C PHE A 242 -17.54 17.68 2.20
N VAL A 243 -17.69 16.39 2.50
CA VAL A 243 -16.91 15.31 1.84
C VAL A 243 -17.20 15.25 0.33
N GLN A 244 -18.44 15.49 -0.11
CA GLN A 244 -18.78 15.63 -1.53
C GLN A 244 -18.01 16.78 -2.20
N SER A 245 -17.86 17.92 -1.52
CA SER A 245 -17.05 19.03 -2.02
C SER A 245 -15.56 18.69 -2.14
N LEU A 246 -15.02 17.86 -1.24
CA LEU A 246 -13.65 17.35 -1.34
C LEU A 246 -13.49 16.44 -2.58
N HIS A 247 -14.47 15.57 -2.85
CA HIS A 247 -14.47 14.72 -4.04
C HIS A 247 -14.52 15.54 -5.34
N ARG A 248 -15.34 16.59 -5.40
CA ARG A 248 -15.45 17.49 -6.56
C ARG A 248 -14.11 18.17 -6.91
N VAL A 249 -13.40 18.71 -5.93
CA VAL A 249 -12.14 19.46 -6.17
C VAL A 249 -10.92 18.55 -6.36
N ALA A 250 -10.98 17.30 -5.89
CA ALA A 250 -9.92 16.32 -6.05
C ALA A 250 -9.80 15.80 -7.51
N ARG A 251 -8.57 15.68 -8.01
CA ARG A 251 -8.30 14.96 -9.27
C ARG A 251 -8.52 13.45 -9.10
N PRO A 252 -8.77 12.69 -10.17
CA PRO A 252 -8.76 11.24 -10.13
C PRO A 252 -7.44 10.72 -9.57
N GLY A 253 -7.47 9.84 -8.57
CA GLY A 253 -6.26 9.35 -7.90
C GLY A 253 -5.59 10.34 -6.94
N ALA A 254 -6.11 11.56 -6.78
CA ALA A 254 -5.66 12.50 -5.74
C ALA A 254 -5.93 11.95 -4.34
N VAL A 255 -5.13 12.39 -3.37
CA VAL A 255 -5.14 11.84 -2.00
C VAL A 255 -5.79 12.80 -1.00
N VAL A 256 -6.68 12.28 -0.17
CA VAL A 256 -7.18 12.95 1.04
C VAL A 256 -6.51 12.32 2.25
N LEU A 257 -5.78 13.12 3.03
CA LEU A 257 -5.27 12.73 4.34
C LEU A 257 -6.24 13.23 5.41
N LEU A 258 -7.07 12.33 5.92
CA LEU A 258 -7.91 12.56 7.09
C LEU A 258 -7.10 12.26 8.35
N ARG A 259 -7.15 13.16 9.33
CA ARG A 259 -6.67 12.87 10.68
C ARG A 259 -7.76 13.19 11.70
N ASP A 260 -8.20 12.18 12.42
CA ASP A 260 -9.28 12.25 13.42
C ASP A 260 -9.08 11.21 14.52
N HIS A 261 -9.80 11.36 15.63
CA HIS A 261 -9.87 10.39 16.72
C HIS A 261 -10.56 9.10 16.25
N ASP A 262 -9.89 7.95 16.40
CA ASP A 262 -10.52 6.64 16.24
C ASP A 262 -11.34 6.28 17.50
N ALA A 263 -12.48 6.95 17.65
CA ALA A 263 -13.30 6.97 18.86
C ALA A 263 -14.50 6.01 18.77
N GLY A 264 -14.24 4.75 18.40
CA GLY A 264 -15.22 3.66 18.47
C GLY A 264 -15.59 3.19 19.88
N ASP A 265 -14.94 3.75 20.91
CA ASP A 265 -15.08 3.38 22.33
C ASP A 265 -15.37 4.62 23.19
N GLU A 266 -16.28 4.50 24.16
CA GLU A 266 -16.74 5.63 24.99
C GLU A 266 -15.66 6.21 25.90
N ASN A 267 -14.64 5.44 26.28
CA ASN A 267 -13.51 5.98 27.04
C ASN A 267 -12.58 6.81 26.16
N VAL A 268 -12.38 6.41 24.90
CA VAL A 268 -11.65 7.23 23.90
C VAL A 268 -12.39 8.55 23.65
N LYS A 269 -13.72 8.51 23.49
CA LYS A 269 -14.56 9.72 23.37
C LYS A 269 -14.44 10.63 24.61
N ALA A 270 -14.49 10.05 25.80
CA ALA A 270 -14.36 10.81 27.05
C ALA A 270 -12.99 11.47 27.21
N ILE A 271 -11.90 10.74 26.86
CA ILE A 271 -10.54 11.29 26.83
C ILE A 271 -10.43 12.41 25.79
N ALA A 272 -10.93 12.22 24.57
CA ALA A 272 -10.90 13.24 23.52
C ALA A 272 -11.69 14.51 23.92
N SER A 273 -12.88 14.37 24.48
CA SER A 273 -13.67 15.52 24.95
C SER A 273 -13.00 16.24 26.13
N ALA A 274 -12.48 15.50 27.12
CA ALA A 274 -11.71 16.10 28.22
C ALA A 274 -10.45 16.83 27.72
N VAL A 275 -9.79 16.31 26.69
CA VAL A 275 -8.65 16.96 26.02
C VAL A 275 -9.05 18.30 25.39
N HIS A 276 -10.18 18.36 24.67
CA HIS A 276 -10.68 19.60 24.07
C HIS A 276 -11.03 20.63 25.16
N THR A 277 -11.76 20.22 26.20
CA THR A 277 -12.07 21.09 27.36
C THR A 277 -10.82 21.68 28.01
N PHE A 278 -9.74 20.89 28.17
CA PHE A 278 -8.49 21.39 28.72
C PHE A 278 -7.74 22.35 27.79
N VAL A 279 -7.79 22.14 26.46
CA VAL A 279 -7.24 23.08 25.48
C VAL A 279 -8.00 24.41 25.54
N ASN A 280 -9.32 24.37 25.48
CA ASN A 280 -10.19 25.54 25.55
C ASN A 280 -10.02 26.32 26.87
N ALA A 281 -9.92 25.62 28.00
CA ALA A 281 -9.63 26.24 29.30
C ALA A 281 -8.25 26.94 29.35
N THR A 282 -7.21 26.41 28.68
CA THR A 282 -5.93 27.12 28.58
C THR A 282 -5.98 28.37 27.71
N ALA A 283 -6.88 28.39 26.72
CA ALA A 283 -7.18 29.55 25.88
C ALA A 283 -8.21 30.52 26.52
N LYS A 284 -8.79 30.15 27.67
CA LYS A 284 -9.84 30.91 28.39
C LYS A 284 -11.10 31.16 27.54
N VAL A 285 -11.49 30.19 26.73
CA VAL A 285 -12.75 30.19 25.95
C VAL A 285 -13.95 30.26 26.90
N ASP A 286 -14.99 31.03 26.57
CA ASP A 286 -16.19 31.15 27.42
C ASP A 286 -16.99 29.85 27.46
N TRP A 287 -17.72 29.64 28.57
CA TRP A 287 -18.59 28.48 28.74
C TRP A 287 -19.65 28.34 27.63
N ASN A 288 -20.19 29.45 27.12
CA ASN A 288 -21.19 29.40 26.04
C ASN A 288 -20.61 28.93 24.70
N GLU A 289 -19.29 29.03 24.52
CA GLU A 289 -18.58 28.54 23.34
C GLU A 289 -18.09 27.10 23.57
N GLU A 290 -17.51 26.78 24.74
CA GLU A 290 -17.16 25.41 25.17
C GLU A 290 -18.36 24.45 25.07
N ASN A 291 -19.51 24.83 25.64
CA ASN A 291 -20.73 24.01 25.66
C ASN A 291 -21.48 24.00 24.29
N ARG A 292 -20.94 24.67 23.25
CA ARG A 292 -21.48 24.64 21.88
C ARG A 292 -20.49 24.08 20.85
N GLU A 293 -19.27 23.74 21.26
CA GLU A 293 -18.28 23.11 20.39
C GLU A 293 -18.80 21.76 19.88
N ILE A 294 -18.78 21.56 18.56
CA ILE A 294 -19.10 20.26 17.97
C ILE A 294 -17.92 19.31 18.23
N ARG A 295 -18.25 18.18 18.88
CA ARG A 295 -17.32 17.11 19.29
C ARG A 295 -17.88 15.74 18.89
N GLU A 296 -18.25 15.61 17.63
CA GLU A 296 -18.90 14.45 17.05
C GLU A 296 -17.92 13.31 16.78
N PHE A 297 -17.23 12.83 17.83
CA PHE A 297 -16.23 11.77 17.72
C PHE A 297 -16.85 10.42 17.28
N LYS A 298 -16.33 9.85 16.19
CA LYS A 298 -16.73 8.55 15.60
C LYS A 298 -15.53 7.59 15.53
N SER A 299 -15.75 6.33 15.14
CA SER A 299 -14.64 5.45 14.75
C SER A 299 -14.02 5.87 13.42
N MET A 300 -12.77 5.48 13.18
CA MET A 300 -12.13 5.70 11.87
C MET A 300 -12.84 4.91 10.76
N ASP A 301 -13.48 3.79 11.09
CA ASP A 301 -14.24 2.99 10.12
C ASP A 301 -15.55 3.67 9.69
N PHE A 302 -16.23 4.40 10.58
CA PHE A 302 -17.38 5.25 10.20
C PHE A 302 -16.97 6.35 9.21
N TYR A 303 -15.82 6.97 9.43
CA TYR A 303 -15.28 7.94 8.46
C TYR A 303 -14.85 7.26 7.17
N ALA A 304 -14.28 6.06 7.22
CA ALA A 304 -13.92 5.30 6.03
C ALA A 304 -15.14 4.91 5.19
N GLU A 305 -16.24 4.48 5.81
CA GLU A 305 -17.52 4.25 5.13
C GLU A 305 -18.07 5.55 4.53
N THR A 306 -18.04 6.65 5.28
CA THR A 306 -18.53 7.96 4.83
C THR A 306 -17.74 8.50 3.63
N LEU A 307 -16.41 8.39 3.63
CA LEU A 307 -15.61 8.73 2.46
C LEU A 307 -15.84 7.74 1.30
N SER A 308 -16.00 6.45 1.58
CA SER A 308 -16.22 5.43 0.53
C SER A 308 -17.55 5.62 -0.21
N ARG A 309 -18.63 5.98 0.50
CA ARG A 309 -19.93 6.34 -0.10
C ARG A 309 -19.86 7.59 -1.00
N ASN A 310 -18.80 8.40 -0.87
CA ASN A 310 -18.58 9.63 -1.63
C ASN A 310 -17.42 9.53 -2.63
N GLY A 311 -17.20 8.34 -3.21
CA GLY A 311 -16.25 8.17 -4.33
C GLY A 311 -14.78 8.16 -3.92
N PHE A 312 -14.46 7.91 -2.65
CA PHE A 312 -13.11 7.63 -2.21
C PHE A 312 -12.89 6.13 -1.95
N SER A 313 -11.64 5.72 -1.72
CA SER A 313 -11.33 4.43 -1.09
C SER A 313 -10.12 4.56 -0.18
N ARG A 314 -10.04 3.69 0.83
CA ARG A 314 -8.96 3.70 1.82
C ARG A 314 -7.68 3.09 1.22
N VAL A 315 -6.54 3.78 1.34
CA VAL A 315 -5.25 3.38 0.74
C VAL A 315 -4.56 2.25 1.52
N SER A 316 -4.74 2.21 2.84
CA SER A 316 -4.15 1.20 3.74
C SER A 316 -5.13 0.83 4.85
N PRO A 317 -5.24 -0.45 5.23
CA PRO A 317 -6.08 -0.89 6.35
C PRO A 317 -5.61 -0.32 7.71
N ASP A 318 -4.34 0.06 7.83
CA ASP A 318 -3.81 0.67 9.05
C ASP A 318 -4.34 2.10 9.25
N ALA A 319 -4.40 2.54 10.51
CA ALA A 319 -4.58 3.93 10.88
C ALA A 319 -3.37 4.39 11.69
N LEU A 320 -2.64 5.39 11.20
CA LEU A 320 -1.38 5.79 11.81
C LEU A 320 -1.63 6.73 13.00
N ILE A 321 -1.61 6.18 14.21
CA ILE A 321 -1.64 6.94 15.47
C ILE A 321 -0.21 7.41 15.80
N LEU A 322 -0.06 8.58 16.43
CA LEU A 322 1.24 9.03 16.93
C LEU A 322 1.67 8.16 18.11
N LYS A 323 2.97 7.81 18.21
CA LYS A 323 3.44 6.96 19.32
C LYS A 323 3.07 7.60 20.67
N ASP A 324 2.39 6.81 21.50
CA ASP A 324 1.92 7.18 22.83
C ASP A 324 0.90 8.35 22.86
N ASP A 325 0.13 8.54 21.79
CA ASP A 325 -1.09 9.37 21.79
C ASP A 325 -2.28 8.57 22.37
N PRO A 326 -2.79 8.93 23.57
CA PRO A 326 -3.91 8.23 24.22
C PRO A 326 -5.26 8.51 23.54
N THR A 327 -5.34 9.58 22.75
CA THR A 327 -6.59 10.06 22.16
C THR A 327 -6.96 9.30 20.88
N LYS A 328 -6.11 8.35 20.45
CA LYS A 328 -6.18 7.62 19.18
C LYS A 328 -6.35 8.54 17.95
N ASN A 329 -5.78 9.74 17.97
CA ASN A 329 -5.93 10.69 16.86
C ASN A 329 -5.02 10.28 15.68
N ALA A 330 -5.63 9.49 14.79
CA ALA A 330 -5.02 8.67 13.76
C ALA A 330 -5.11 9.32 12.38
N MET A 331 -4.07 9.15 11.56
CA MET A 331 -4.06 9.57 10.16
C MET A 331 -4.33 8.38 9.22
N VAL A 332 -5.24 8.58 8.27
CA VAL A 332 -5.55 7.63 7.20
C VAL A 332 -5.51 8.36 5.85
N ALA A 333 -5.00 7.68 4.82
CA ALA A 333 -5.05 8.14 3.45
C ALA A 333 -6.21 7.51 2.69
N PHE A 334 -6.92 8.35 1.95
CA PHE A 334 -7.97 7.98 1.01
C PHE A 334 -7.60 8.47 -0.38
N ILE A 335 -7.99 7.74 -1.41
CA ILE A 335 -7.75 8.07 -2.82
C ILE A 335 -9.09 8.32 -3.51
N ARG A 336 -9.21 9.38 -4.32
CA ARG A 336 -10.41 9.60 -5.15
C ARG A 336 -10.48 8.51 -6.23
N GLN A 337 -11.56 7.76 -6.27
CA GLN A 337 -11.82 6.76 -7.30
C GLN A 337 -12.12 7.44 -8.65
N PRO A 338 -11.59 6.91 -9.77
CA PRO A 338 -11.95 7.34 -11.11
C PRO A 338 -13.35 6.82 -11.50
N GLN A 339 -14.13 7.66 -12.18
CA GLN A 339 -15.47 7.33 -12.65
C GLN A 339 -15.51 6.99 -14.15
N THR A 340 -14.51 7.40 -14.93
CA THR A 340 -14.40 7.12 -16.38
C THR A 340 -13.06 6.48 -16.72
N ASN A 341 -12.93 5.94 -17.94
CA ASN A 341 -11.68 5.35 -18.43
C ASN A 341 -10.53 6.38 -18.46
N GLU A 342 -10.83 7.63 -18.79
CA GLU A 342 -9.88 8.73 -18.87
C GLU A 342 -9.41 9.12 -17.46
N GLU A 343 -10.34 9.20 -16.51
CA GLU A 343 -10.02 9.37 -15.10
C GLU A 343 -9.19 8.20 -14.55
N LEU A 344 -9.38 6.97 -15.03
CA LEU A 344 -8.61 5.80 -14.61
C LEU A 344 -7.13 5.90 -15.04
N GLU A 345 -6.86 6.28 -16.29
CA GLU A 345 -5.50 6.52 -16.77
C GLU A 345 -4.83 7.67 -15.98
N GLU A 346 -5.58 8.73 -15.64
CA GLU A 346 -5.11 9.81 -14.77
C GLU A 346 -4.80 9.29 -13.35
N ALA A 347 -5.71 8.52 -12.74
CA ALA A 347 -5.57 8.00 -11.39
C ALA A 347 -4.41 6.99 -11.24
N ILE A 348 -4.22 6.11 -12.23
CA ILE A 348 -3.04 5.23 -12.33
C ILE A 348 -1.75 6.06 -12.40
N SER A 349 -1.79 7.22 -13.06
CA SER A 349 -0.61 8.09 -13.18
C SER A 349 -0.15 8.74 -11.87
N TYR A 350 -0.97 8.76 -10.81
CA TYR A 350 -0.54 9.14 -9.45
C TYR A 350 0.26 8.05 -8.74
N ARG A 351 0.16 6.80 -9.18
CA ARG A 351 0.68 5.63 -8.44
C ARG A 351 2.07 5.22 -8.92
N ASN A 352 2.92 4.84 -7.96
CA ASN A 352 4.24 4.26 -8.21
C ASN A 352 4.18 2.73 -8.28
N ASP A 353 3.11 2.22 -8.92
CA ASP A 353 2.89 0.79 -9.10
C ASP A 353 3.87 0.18 -10.11
N PRO A 354 4.13 -1.14 -10.02
CA PRO A 354 5.01 -1.85 -10.94
C PRO A 354 4.43 -1.98 -12.35
N MET A 355 4.75 -0.99 -13.18
CA MET A 355 4.71 -1.05 -14.64
C MET A 355 6.00 -1.70 -15.16
N ARG A 356 5.92 -2.44 -16.27
CA ARG A 356 7.10 -3.03 -16.91
C ARG A 356 7.22 -2.55 -18.37
N PRO A 357 8.33 -1.94 -18.77
CA PRO A 357 8.56 -1.60 -20.16
C PRO A 357 8.83 -2.87 -20.98
N LYS A 358 8.63 -2.80 -22.30
CA LYS A 358 8.79 -3.95 -23.21
C LYS A 358 10.12 -4.70 -23.02
N GLN A 359 11.23 -3.98 -22.87
CA GLN A 359 12.54 -4.59 -22.59
C GLN A 359 12.54 -5.46 -21.32
N GLY A 360 11.83 -5.06 -20.26
CA GLY A 360 11.75 -5.83 -19.03
C GLY A 360 10.97 -7.13 -19.21
N THR A 361 9.84 -7.10 -19.90
CA THR A 361 9.08 -8.33 -20.23
C THR A 361 9.89 -9.25 -21.14
N ARG A 362 10.61 -8.71 -22.14
CA ARG A 362 11.53 -9.50 -22.99
C ARG A 362 12.75 -10.03 -22.23
N ALA A 363 13.20 -9.36 -21.16
CA ALA A 363 14.31 -9.84 -20.34
C ALA A 363 13.97 -11.12 -19.59
N THR A 364 12.71 -11.27 -19.14
CA THR A 364 12.24 -12.49 -18.46
C THR A 364 12.44 -13.78 -19.26
N TRP A 365 12.65 -13.72 -20.58
CA TRP A 365 12.89 -14.90 -21.40
C TRP A 365 14.15 -15.68 -20.97
N ILE A 366 15.22 -15.00 -20.55
CA ILE A 366 16.42 -15.67 -20.02
C ILE A 366 16.30 -15.99 -18.52
N GLU A 367 15.56 -15.19 -17.75
CA GLU A 367 15.21 -15.50 -16.35
C GLU A 367 14.45 -16.83 -16.26
N TRP A 368 13.34 -16.95 -17.00
CA TRP A 368 12.58 -18.21 -17.15
C TRP A 368 13.33 -19.27 -17.96
N GLY A 369 14.32 -18.89 -18.79
CA GLY A 369 15.29 -19.82 -19.37
C GLY A 369 16.11 -20.55 -18.31
N ASN A 370 16.61 -19.81 -17.32
CA ASN A 370 17.36 -20.34 -16.17
C ASN A 370 16.47 -21.18 -15.23
N VAL A 371 15.22 -20.77 -15.01
CA VAL A 371 14.23 -21.59 -14.27
C VAL A 371 13.95 -22.89 -15.02
N ARG A 372 13.71 -22.86 -16.33
CA ARG A 372 13.52 -24.07 -17.17
C ARG A 372 14.73 -24.98 -17.14
N PHE A 373 15.95 -24.45 -17.19
CA PHE A 373 17.19 -25.22 -17.06
C PHE A 373 17.29 -25.90 -15.69
N SER A 374 17.04 -25.17 -14.61
CA SER A 374 17.06 -25.69 -13.24
C SER A 374 16.01 -26.79 -13.04
N LYS A 375 14.81 -26.61 -13.59
CA LYS A 375 13.75 -27.65 -13.61
C LYS A 375 14.16 -28.89 -14.40
N GLN A 376 14.65 -28.73 -15.64
CA GLN A 376 15.09 -29.87 -16.46
C GLN A 376 16.26 -30.61 -15.81
N TYR A 377 17.19 -29.90 -15.16
CA TYR A 377 18.27 -30.51 -14.38
C TYR A 377 17.71 -31.31 -13.19
N ALA A 378 16.86 -30.69 -12.37
CA ALA A 378 16.24 -31.33 -11.22
C ALA A 378 15.41 -32.56 -11.61
N GLU A 379 14.57 -32.47 -12.65
CA GLU A 379 13.80 -33.59 -13.20
C GLU A 379 14.72 -34.74 -13.66
N TYR A 380 15.78 -34.42 -14.39
CA TYR A 380 16.72 -35.41 -14.94
C TYR A 380 17.45 -36.17 -13.82
N ILE A 381 18.01 -35.47 -12.84
CA ILE A 381 18.85 -36.09 -11.80
C ILE A 381 18.09 -36.90 -10.75
N GLN A 382 16.75 -36.91 -10.76
CA GLN A 382 15.97 -37.82 -9.88
C GLN A 382 16.30 -39.30 -10.16
N ASN A 383 16.58 -39.65 -11.42
CA ASN A 383 16.68 -41.05 -11.87
C ASN A 383 17.90 -41.33 -12.77
N LYS A 384 18.71 -40.32 -13.11
CA LYS A 384 19.84 -40.41 -14.05
C LYS A 384 21.07 -39.67 -13.50
N PRO A 385 22.29 -40.16 -13.72
CA PRO A 385 23.50 -39.53 -13.18
C PRO A 385 23.73 -38.13 -13.77
N SER A 386 24.06 -37.14 -12.92
CA SER A 386 24.20 -35.72 -13.30
C SER A 386 25.22 -35.43 -14.41
N TYR A 387 26.23 -36.28 -14.60
CA TYR A 387 27.19 -36.19 -15.70
C TYR A 387 26.64 -36.67 -17.07
N GLY A 388 25.40 -37.19 -17.08
CA GLY A 388 24.62 -37.44 -18.29
C GLY A 388 23.97 -36.18 -18.89
N PHE A 389 23.73 -35.15 -18.08
CA PHE A 389 22.95 -33.97 -18.47
C PHE A 389 23.57 -33.15 -19.62
N ASP A 390 22.74 -32.54 -20.47
CA ASP A 390 23.18 -31.75 -21.64
C ASP A 390 23.38 -30.25 -21.30
N TYR A 391 24.40 -30.00 -20.48
CA TYR A 391 24.85 -28.65 -20.13
C TYR A 391 25.21 -27.80 -21.38
N ILE A 392 25.75 -28.40 -22.45
CA ILE A 392 26.11 -27.66 -23.68
C ILE A 392 24.87 -27.27 -24.49
N GLY A 393 23.87 -28.14 -24.56
CA GLY A 393 22.56 -27.82 -25.10
C GLY A 393 21.93 -26.65 -24.35
N HIS A 394 21.84 -26.71 -23.02
CA HIS A 394 21.26 -25.61 -22.23
C HIS A 394 22.05 -24.31 -22.30
N LEU A 395 23.38 -24.37 -22.43
CA LEU A 395 24.19 -23.17 -22.68
C LEU A 395 23.84 -22.51 -24.02
N ARG A 396 23.66 -23.30 -25.09
CA ARG A 396 23.18 -22.77 -26.38
C ARG A 396 21.81 -22.12 -26.27
N GLN A 397 20.89 -22.69 -25.46
CA GLN A 397 19.58 -22.10 -25.21
C GLN A 397 19.68 -20.73 -24.50
N HIS A 398 20.58 -20.57 -23.53
CA HIS A 398 20.78 -19.27 -22.86
C HIS A 398 21.35 -18.21 -23.80
N PHE A 399 22.32 -18.57 -24.66
CA PHE A 399 22.78 -17.67 -25.73
C PHE A 399 21.65 -17.34 -26.71
N GLN A 400 20.81 -18.30 -27.11
CA GLN A 400 19.67 -18.06 -27.99
C GLN A 400 18.66 -17.11 -27.33
N HIS A 401 18.32 -17.29 -26.05
CA HIS A 401 17.46 -16.34 -25.30
C HIS A 401 18.07 -14.92 -25.30
N PHE A 402 19.36 -14.79 -24.98
CA PHE A 402 20.04 -13.48 -24.94
C PHE A 402 20.06 -12.78 -26.31
N PHE A 403 20.43 -13.50 -27.38
CA PHE A 403 20.43 -12.94 -28.72
C PHE A 403 19.01 -12.58 -29.21
N THR A 404 18.00 -13.39 -28.86
CA THR A 404 16.60 -13.09 -29.18
C THR A 404 16.11 -11.86 -28.42
N TYR A 405 16.38 -11.76 -27.12
CA TYR A 405 16.12 -10.57 -26.28
C TYR A 405 16.71 -9.30 -26.91
N VAL A 406 18.00 -9.31 -27.26
CA VAL A 406 18.66 -8.17 -27.90
C VAL A 406 18.01 -7.86 -29.26
N GLN A 407 17.84 -8.86 -30.14
CA GLN A 407 17.26 -8.68 -31.48
C GLN A 407 15.84 -8.08 -31.43
N GLU A 408 15.01 -8.56 -30.50
CA GLU A 408 13.62 -8.12 -30.33
C GLU A 408 13.54 -6.71 -29.72
N CYS A 409 14.39 -6.39 -28.73
CA CYS A 409 14.55 -5.00 -28.27
C CYS A 409 14.98 -4.05 -29.39
N ARG A 410 15.85 -4.50 -30.32
CA ARG A 410 16.21 -3.71 -31.52
C ARG A 410 15.03 -3.55 -32.50
N LYS A 411 14.11 -4.51 -32.61
CA LYS A 411 12.86 -4.38 -33.41
C LYS A 411 11.90 -3.36 -32.82
N ASP A 412 11.78 -3.30 -31.50
CA ASP A 412 11.03 -2.25 -30.77
C ASP A 412 11.70 -0.86 -30.81
N LYS A 413 12.83 -0.71 -31.53
CA LYS A 413 13.60 0.55 -31.70
C LYS A 413 14.27 1.10 -30.43
N ILE A 414 14.31 0.34 -29.33
CA ILE A 414 15.01 0.68 -28.09
C ILE A 414 16.47 1.05 -28.40
N SER A 415 16.98 2.12 -27.81
CA SER A 415 18.33 2.63 -28.14
C SER A 415 19.44 1.74 -27.57
N TRP A 416 20.65 1.78 -28.15
CA TRP A 416 21.77 0.99 -27.60
C TRP A 416 22.19 1.47 -26.20
N GLY A 417 22.11 2.77 -25.90
CA GLY A 417 22.39 3.29 -24.56
C GLY A 417 21.35 2.83 -23.54
N GLU A 418 20.06 3.00 -23.85
CA GLU A 418 18.95 2.54 -23.01
C GLU A 418 19.02 1.03 -22.74
N LEU A 419 19.32 0.22 -23.77
CA LEU A 419 19.47 -1.22 -23.61
C LEU A 419 20.69 -1.57 -22.75
N LEU A 420 21.89 -1.05 -23.06
CA LEU A 420 23.13 -1.42 -22.38
C LEU A 420 23.22 -0.93 -20.93
N PHE A 421 22.56 0.18 -20.58
CA PHE A 421 22.54 0.74 -19.23
C PHE A 421 21.24 0.44 -18.45
N SER A 422 20.41 -0.48 -18.94
CA SER A 422 19.25 -0.99 -18.20
C SER A 422 19.65 -1.94 -17.08
N SER A 423 18.86 -1.97 -16.00
CA SER A 423 18.91 -3.01 -14.95
C SER A 423 18.78 -4.42 -15.55
N ASP A 424 17.90 -4.54 -16.53
CA ASP A 424 17.47 -5.79 -17.14
C ASP A 424 18.63 -6.42 -17.93
N MET A 425 19.40 -5.60 -18.65
CA MET A 425 20.63 -6.04 -19.31
C MET A 425 21.70 -6.49 -18.30
N ALA A 426 21.85 -5.79 -17.18
CA ALA A 426 22.81 -6.19 -16.15
C ALA A 426 22.46 -7.55 -15.53
N MET A 427 21.17 -7.79 -15.23
CA MET A 427 20.67 -9.10 -14.77
C MET A 427 20.85 -10.17 -15.85
N ASN A 428 20.48 -9.89 -17.11
CA ASN A 428 20.57 -10.85 -18.21
C ASN A 428 22.01 -11.27 -18.52
N LEU A 429 22.95 -10.31 -18.51
CA LEU A 429 24.39 -10.61 -18.65
C LEU A 429 24.90 -11.42 -17.47
N PHE A 430 24.51 -11.08 -16.24
CA PHE A 430 24.86 -11.85 -15.04
C PHE A 430 24.37 -13.30 -15.14
N ILE A 431 23.10 -13.53 -15.49
CA ILE A 431 22.53 -14.87 -15.68
C ILE A 431 23.27 -15.61 -16.80
N LEU A 432 23.49 -14.97 -17.95
CA LEU A 432 24.21 -15.57 -19.07
C LEU A 432 25.64 -16.00 -18.68
N PHE A 433 26.41 -15.13 -18.03
CA PHE A 433 27.79 -15.45 -17.61
C PHE A 433 27.83 -16.51 -16.50
N ALA A 434 26.94 -16.43 -15.51
CA ALA A 434 26.85 -17.44 -14.45
C ALA A 434 26.52 -18.83 -15.02
N THR A 435 25.48 -18.92 -15.87
CA THR A 435 25.12 -20.18 -16.53
C THR A 435 26.18 -20.65 -17.52
N ALA A 436 26.88 -19.75 -18.21
CA ALA A 436 28.00 -20.11 -19.09
C ALA A 436 29.17 -20.74 -18.33
N ILE A 437 29.56 -20.17 -17.18
CA ILE A 437 30.60 -20.73 -16.32
C ILE A 437 30.13 -22.08 -15.74
N GLN A 438 28.92 -22.14 -15.18
CA GLN A 438 28.36 -23.37 -14.60
C GLN A 438 28.28 -24.50 -15.63
N CYS A 439 27.68 -24.26 -16.80
CA CYS A 439 27.52 -25.29 -17.83
C CYS A 439 28.85 -25.73 -18.44
N SER A 440 29.81 -24.82 -18.62
CA SER A 440 31.14 -25.16 -19.16
C SER A 440 31.93 -26.02 -18.18
N LEU A 441 31.99 -25.62 -16.89
CA LEU A 441 32.67 -26.40 -15.85
C LEU A 441 32.00 -27.76 -15.63
N ALA A 442 30.67 -27.80 -15.52
CA ALA A 442 29.94 -29.05 -15.36
C ALA A 442 30.13 -30.00 -16.55
N SER A 443 30.17 -29.47 -17.78
CA SER A 443 30.50 -30.25 -18.99
C SER A 443 31.88 -30.88 -18.91
N LEU A 444 32.92 -30.08 -18.57
CA LEU A 444 34.30 -30.55 -18.48
C LEU A 444 34.48 -31.61 -17.39
N ILE A 445 33.93 -31.36 -16.19
CA ILE A 445 33.98 -32.27 -15.04
C ILE A 445 33.21 -33.58 -15.32
N SER A 446 32.18 -33.53 -16.18
CA SER A 446 31.39 -34.70 -16.57
C SER A 446 32.13 -35.68 -17.49
N ILE A 447 33.14 -35.23 -18.26
CA ILE A 447 33.79 -36.05 -19.31
C ILE A 447 34.40 -37.37 -18.74
N PRO A 448 35.22 -37.37 -17.67
CA PRO A 448 35.80 -38.61 -17.14
C PRO A 448 34.75 -39.59 -16.65
N SER A 449 33.76 -39.12 -15.88
CA SER A 449 32.67 -39.95 -15.35
C SER A 449 31.82 -40.56 -16.48
N LYS A 450 31.50 -39.76 -17.52
CA LYS A 450 30.75 -40.19 -18.70
C LYS A 450 31.52 -41.22 -19.54
N LEU A 451 32.86 -41.09 -19.62
CA LEU A 451 33.72 -42.08 -20.26
C LEU A 451 33.78 -43.39 -19.47
N ILE A 452 34.02 -43.33 -18.16
CA ILE A 452 34.09 -44.51 -17.27
C ILE A 452 32.77 -45.28 -17.27
N ALA A 453 31.62 -44.59 -17.18
CA ALA A 453 30.31 -45.24 -17.20
C ALA A 453 30.02 -45.90 -18.56
N ARG A 454 30.38 -45.26 -19.68
CA ARG A 454 30.28 -45.87 -21.03
C ARG A 454 31.18 -47.10 -21.20
N LEU A 455 32.39 -47.08 -20.65
CA LEU A 455 33.30 -48.24 -20.67
C LEU A 455 32.77 -49.40 -19.81
N ARG A 456 32.10 -49.11 -18.68
CA ARG A 456 31.57 -50.13 -17.76
C ARG A 456 30.22 -50.72 -18.16
N TYR A 457 29.33 -49.91 -18.73
CA TYR A 457 27.91 -50.28 -18.96
C TYR A 457 27.47 -50.20 -20.43
N GLY A 458 28.35 -49.78 -21.34
CA GLY A 458 28.07 -49.69 -22.78
C GLY A 458 27.15 -48.53 -23.16
N LYS A 459 26.22 -48.77 -24.09
CA LYS A 459 25.29 -47.74 -24.58
C LYS A 459 24.25 -47.33 -23.53
N ASP A 460 23.78 -48.27 -22.73
CA ASP A 460 22.66 -48.08 -21.79
C ASP A 460 23.12 -47.62 -20.40
N TRP A 461 24.31 -46.99 -20.34
CA TRP A 461 24.94 -46.57 -19.09
C TRP A 461 24.10 -45.57 -18.28
N GLU A 462 23.30 -44.73 -18.95
CA GLU A 462 22.43 -43.73 -18.30
C GLU A 462 21.29 -44.36 -17.48
N SER A 463 20.90 -45.60 -17.79
CA SER A 463 19.87 -46.37 -17.07
C SER A 463 20.41 -47.55 -16.26
N LYS A 464 21.74 -47.74 -16.23
CA LYS A 464 22.43 -48.84 -15.51
C LYS A 464 23.34 -48.34 -14.37
N VAL A 465 23.46 -47.03 -14.19
CA VAL A 465 24.15 -46.42 -13.05
C VAL A 465 23.14 -46.21 -11.91
N GLU A 466 23.36 -46.92 -10.81
CA GLU A 466 22.63 -46.72 -9.56
C GLU A 466 23.03 -45.38 -8.91
N LEU A 467 22.04 -44.60 -8.43
CA LEU A 467 22.28 -43.33 -7.75
C LEU A 467 22.57 -43.56 -6.27
N CYS A 468 23.73 -43.09 -5.80
CA CYS A 468 24.11 -43.22 -4.38
C CYS A 468 23.35 -42.24 -3.48
N THR A 469 23.40 -42.41 -2.17
CA THR A 469 22.74 -41.52 -1.18
C THR A 469 23.07 -40.04 -1.39
N LEU A 470 24.29 -39.75 -1.85
CA LEU A 470 24.72 -38.38 -2.13
C LEU A 470 24.07 -37.78 -3.39
N ASP A 471 23.80 -38.58 -4.40
CA ASP A 471 23.13 -38.13 -5.64
C ASP A 471 21.63 -37.98 -5.41
N GLN A 472 21.02 -38.85 -4.61
CA GLN A 472 19.63 -38.74 -4.17
C GLN A 472 19.38 -37.46 -3.37
N LEU A 473 20.35 -37.04 -2.53
CA LEU A 473 20.27 -35.76 -1.84
C LEU A 473 20.41 -34.57 -2.80
N ASP A 474 21.35 -34.64 -3.75
CA ASP A 474 21.54 -33.59 -4.76
C ASP A 474 20.25 -33.37 -5.56
N ALA A 475 19.59 -34.48 -5.96
CA ALA A 475 18.29 -34.50 -6.59
C ALA A 475 17.16 -33.91 -5.73
N LYS A 476 17.19 -34.12 -4.41
CA LYS A 476 16.27 -33.46 -3.47
C LYS A 476 16.52 -31.94 -3.40
N VAL A 477 17.77 -31.52 -3.23
CA VAL A 477 18.15 -30.11 -3.06
C VAL A 477 17.87 -29.30 -4.33
N GLU A 478 18.18 -29.82 -5.51
CA GLU A 478 17.91 -29.12 -6.77
C GLU A 478 16.41 -29.13 -7.12
N LYS A 479 15.63 -30.13 -6.67
CA LYS A 479 14.15 -30.11 -6.74
C LYS A 479 13.53 -29.04 -5.83
N GLU A 480 14.04 -28.90 -4.61
CA GLU A 480 13.65 -27.80 -3.71
C GLU A 480 14.02 -26.44 -4.29
N TYR A 481 15.22 -26.30 -4.87
CA TYR A 481 15.67 -25.09 -5.56
C TYR A 481 14.80 -24.75 -6.77
N ALA A 482 14.52 -25.72 -7.65
CA ALA A 482 13.67 -25.52 -8.82
C ALA A 482 12.22 -25.14 -8.46
N SER A 483 11.70 -25.62 -7.32
CA SER A 483 10.38 -25.21 -6.79
C SER A 483 10.41 -23.83 -6.15
N PHE A 484 11.53 -23.44 -5.52
CA PHE A 484 11.69 -22.13 -4.88
C PHE A 484 11.77 -20.99 -5.90
N ILE A 485 12.52 -21.19 -6.98
CA ILE A 485 12.71 -20.17 -8.02
C ILE A 485 11.49 -19.96 -8.93
N ASP A 486 10.47 -20.81 -8.84
CA ASP A 486 9.15 -20.54 -9.46
C ASP A 486 8.40 -19.40 -8.74
N HIS A 487 8.80 -19.01 -7.52
CA HIS A 487 8.03 -18.05 -6.71
C HIS A 487 8.86 -17.03 -5.90
N THR A 488 10.19 -17.12 -5.92
CA THR A 488 11.13 -16.25 -5.19
C THR A 488 12.46 -16.16 -5.94
N PRO A 489 13.13 -14.98 -6.07
CA PRO A 489 14.42 -14.87 -6.75
C PRO A 489 15.50 -15.82 -6.22
N PHE A 490 16.29 -16.39 -7.14
CA PHE A 490 17.32 -17.40 -6.84
C PHE A 490 18.31 -17.00 -5.74
N TYR A 491 18.66 -15.71 -5.65
CA TYR A 491 19.63 -15.18 -4.69
C TYR A 491 19.14 -15.19 -3.22
N MET A 492 17.86 -15.55 -3.00
CA MET A 492 17.28 -15.72 -1.67
C MET A 492 17.35 -17.18 -1.15
N PHE A 493 17.79 -18.14 -1.96
CA PHE A 493 17.81 -19.57 -1.57
C PHE A 493 18.86 -19.87 -0.48
N PRO A 494 18.55 -20.66 0.57
CA PRO A 494 19.42 -20.86 1.72
C PRO A 494 20.54 -21.89 1.47
N HIS A 495 21.43 -21.64 0.51
CA HIS A 495 22.53 -22.54 0.13
C HIS A 495 23.38 -23.03 1.34
N LEU A 496 23.65 -22.16 2.32
CA LEU A 496 24.45 -22.49 3.51
C LEU A 496 23.76 -23.51 4.45
N GLU A 497 22.43 -23.58 4.45
CA GLU A 497 21.70 -24.58 5.22
C GLU A 497 21.76 -25.94 4.53
N LYS A 498 21.73 -25.95 3.19
CA LYS A 498 21.88 -27.16 2.37
C LYS A 498 23.28 -27.76 2.46
N ILE A 499 24.32 -26.98 2.76
CA ILE A 499 25.64 -27.50 3.15
C ILE A 499 25.57 -28.28 4.49
N LYS A 500 24.79 -27.82 5.47
CA LYS A 500 24.61 -28.55 6.74
C LYS A 500 23.84 -29.86 6.51
N GLU A 501 22.82 -29.83 5.66
CA GLU A 501 22.05 -31.02 5.25
C GLU A 501 22.91 -32.04 4.49
N LEU A 502 23.79 -31.57 3.60
CA LEU A 502 24.79 -32.36 2.87
C LEU A 502 25.70 -33.15 3.80
N TRP A 503 26.40 -32.49 4.73
CA TRP A 503 27.32 -33.17 5.65
C TRP A 503 26.60 -34.05 6.67
N LYS A 504 25.40 -33.67 7.13
CA LYS A 504 24.57 -34.52 8.00
C LYS A 504 24.22 -35.84 7.30
N THR A 505 23.82 -35.79 6.03
CA THR A 505 23.46 -36.99 5.24
C THR A 505 24.68 -37.86 4.94
N VAL A 506 25.80 -37.27 4.50
CA VAL A 506 27.04 -38.02 4.18
C VAL A 506 27.59 -38.79 5.38
N LEU A 507 27.63 -38.14 6.55
CA LEU A 507 28.10 -38.79 7.78
C LEU A 507 27.05 -39.77 8.34
N GLY A 508 25.77 -39.43 8.24
CA GLY A 508 24.64 -40.20 8.77
C GLY A 508 24.12 -41.35 7.90
N ALA A 509 24.57 -41.50 6.66
CA ALA A 509 24.11 -42.54 5.74
C ALA A 509 24.24 -43.96 6.33
N ASN A 510 23.30 -44.87 6.02
CA ASN A 510 23.36 -46.26 6.49
C ASN A 510 24.18 -47.14 5.53
N GLU A 511 25.38 -46.67 5.17
CA GLU A 511 26.27 -47.26 4.18
C GLU A 511 27.60 -47.69 4.82
N SER A 512 28.38 -48.52 4.12
CA SER A 512 29.69 -48.97 4.58
C SER A 512 30.66 -47.78 4.81
N ILE A 513 31.62 -47.93 5.72
CA ILE A 513 32.65 -46.90 5.96
C ILE A 513 33.43 -46.59 4.68
N PHE A 514 33.67 -47.58 3.82
CA PHE A 514 34.32 -47.40 2.52
C PHE A 514 33.47 -46.57 1.55
N SER A 515 32.15 -46.82 1.51
CA SER A 515 31.19 -46.00 0.75
C SER A 515 31.24 -44.55 1.21
N LYS A 516 31.12 -44.29 2.53
CA LYS A 516 31.18 -42.94 3.10
C LYS A 516 32.47 -42.21 2.74
N ILE A 517 33.62 -42.88 2.82
CA ILE A 517 34.92 -42.33 2.40
C ILE A 517 34.93 -42.00 0.90
N SER A 518 34.38 -42.89 0.04
CA SER A 518 34.28 -42.64 -1.41
C SER A 518 33.35 -41.48 -1.77
N HIS A 519 32.40 -41.13 -0.90
CA HIS A 519 31.50 -39.98 -1.08
C HIS A 519 32.12 -38.65 -0.64
N LEU A 520 33.21 -38.63 0.15
CA LEU A 520 33.84 -37.38 0.64
C LEU A 520 34.29 -36.42 -0.48
N PRO A 521 34.93 -36.86 -1.59
CA PRO A 521 35.30 -35.95 -2.68
C PRO A 521 34.08 -35.33 -3.37
N GLY A 522 33.00 -36.10 -3.54
CA GLY A 522 31.74 -35.61 -4.09
C GLY A 522 31.04 -34.61 -3.16
N ALA A 523 31.04 -34.89 -1.84
CA ALA A 523 30.49 -34.01 -0.82
C ALA A 523 31.27 -32.69 -0.72
N PHE A 524 32.60 -32.74 -0.86
CA PHE A 524 33.44 -31.55 -0.94
C PHE A 524 33.15 -30.73 -2.21
N SER A 525 33.07 -31.37 -3.38
CA SER A 525 32.70 -30.72 -4.65
C SER A 525 31.32 -30.03 -4.60
N ARG A 526 30.31 -30.72 -4.04
CA ARG A 526 28.97 -30.17 -3.81
C ARG A 526 28.98 -29.02 -2.79
N THR A 527 29.82 -29.10 -1.75
CA THR A 527 30.04 -27.99 -0.80
C THR A 527 30.63 -26.76 -1.49
N VAL A 528 31.68 -26.92 -2.29
CA VAL A 528 32.30 -25.81 -3.05
C VAL A 528 31.27 -25.20 -4.02
N THR A 529 30.45 -26.02 -4.67
CA THR A 529 29.37 -25.55 -5.57
C THR A 529 28.31 -24.72 -4.82
N LEU A 530 27.86 -25.17 -3.66
CA LEU A 530 26.90 -24.43 -2.82
C LEU A 530 27.51 -23.16 -2.23
N LEU A 531 28.79 -23.17 -1.85
CA LEU A 531 29.53 -21.96 -1.43
C LEU A 531 29.67 -20.97 -2.58
N ALA A 532 29.94 -21.43 -3.80
CA ALA A 532 30.01 -20.57 -4.99
C ALA A 532 28.65 -19.95 -5.31
N LYS A 533 27.57 -20.76 -5.36
CA LYS A 533 26.18 -20.25 -5.49
C LYS A 533 25.88 -19.21 -4.40
N SER A 534 26.25 -19.47 -3.14
CA SER A 534 26.05 -18.54 -2.02
C SER A 534 26.83 -17.23 -2.16
N ALA A 535 28.12 -17.30 -2.50
CA ALA A 535 29.00 -16.14 -2.66
C ALA A 535 28.60 -15.26 -3.85
N ILE A 536 28.04 -15.85 -4.90
CA ILE A 536 27.45 -15.16 -6.06
C ILE A 536 26.11 -14.50 -5.69
N SER A 537 25.27 -15.19 -4.90
CA SER A 537 23.97 -14.68 -4.45
C SER A 537 24.06 -13.52 -3.46
N LEU A 538 25.10 -13.45 -2.62
CA LEU A 538 25.27 -12.39 -1.61
C LEU A 538 25.30 -10.95 -2.18
N PRO A 539 26.16 -10.58 -3.17
CA PRO A 539 26.17 -9.24 -3.74
C PRO A 539 24.90 -8.92 -4.53
N VAL A 540 24.34 -9.89 -5.26
CA VAL A 540 23.06 -9.72 -5.96
C VAL A 540 21.95 -9.40 -4.95
N ARG A 541 21.84 -10.18 -3.87
CA ARG A 541 20.91 -9.91 -2.77
C ARG A 541 21.13 -8.53 -2.17
N ALA A 542 22.37 -8.14 -1.88
CA ALA A 542 22.67 -6.82 -1.31
C ALA A 542 22.23 -5.64 -2.21
N ILE A 543 22.29 -5.82 -3.54
CA ILE A 543 21.76 -4.85 -4.51
C ILE A 543 20.22 -4.90 -4.52
N PHE A 544 19.64 -6.07 -4.85
CA PHE A 544 18.21 -6.24 -5.10
C PHE A 544 17.34 -6.41 -3.83
N THR A 545 17.87 -6.19 -2.63
CA THR A 545 17.08 -5.94 -1.40
C THR A 545 17.19 -4.50 -0.87
N ASN A 546 17.88 -3.61 -1.58
CA ASN A 546 17.83 -2.17 -1.31
C ASN A 546 16.51 -1.60 -1.86
N GLU A 547 15.81 -0.71 -1.14
CA GLU A 547 14.53 -0.12 -1.59
C GLU A 547 14.61 0.53 -2.98
N ALA A 548 15.79 1.01 -3.40
CA ALA A 548 16.01 1.61 -4.72
C ALA A 548 16.09 0.61 -5.89
N HIS A 549 16.30 -0.68 -5.61
CA HIS A 549 16.48 -1.76 -6.60
C HIS A 549 15.70 -3.04 -6.24
N LEU A 550 14.78 -2.95 -5.29
CA LEU A 550 13.92 -4.06 -4.92
C LEU A 550 13.04 -4.41 -6.13
N GLU A 551 13.21 -5.61 -6.68
CA GLU A 551 12.27 -6.11 -7.67
C GLU A 551 10.86 -6.11 -7.07
N PRO A 552 9.86 -5.56 -7.77
CA PRO A 552 8.49 -5.58 -7.27
C PRO A 552 8.01 -7.02 -7.13
N ASP A 553 7.19 -7.28 -6.11
CA ASP A 553 6.54 -8.58 -5.89
C ASP A 553 5.24 -8.72 -6.69
N LYS A 554 4.72 -7.60 -7.24
CA LYS A 554 3.50 -7.52 -8.05
C LYS A 554 3.73 -6.91 -9.43
N VAL A 555 2.72 -6.99 -10.28
CA VAL A 555 2.61 -6.35 -11.59
C VAL A 555 1.20 -5.79 -11.76
N ALA A 556 1.09 -4.61 -12.37
CA ALA A 556 -0.20 -3.97 -12.63
C ALA A 556 -0.96 -4.63 -13.79
N VAL A 557 -2.28 -4.81 -13.64
CA VAL A 557 -3.16 -5.41 -14.66
C VAL A 557 -4.47 -4.63 -14.73
N GLU A 558 -4.97 -4.41 -15.94
CA GLU A 558 -6.30 -3.84 -16.19
C GLU A 558 -7.22 -4.90 -16.79
N ILE A 559 -8.43 -5.01 -16.26
CA ILE A 559 -9.46 -5.94 -16.71
C ILE A 559 -10.80 -5.22 -16.87
N ASP A 560 -11.65 -5.70 -17.77
CA ASP A 560 -13.09 -5.42 -17.76
C ASP A 560 -13.79 -6.65 -17.13
N ASP A 561 -14.53 -6.45 -16.04
CA ASP A 561 -15.10 -7.50 -15.18
C ASP A 561 -16.63 -7.29 -14.96
N PRO A 562 -17.45 -7.37 -16.01
CA PRO A 562 -18.84 -6.91 -16.01
C PRO A 562 -19.77 -7.63 -15.02
N ASN A 563 -19.40 -8.83 -14.55
CA ASN A 563 -20.17 -9.63 -13.61
C ASN A 563 -19.54 -9.68 -12.19
N ASP A 564 -18.50 -8.88 -11.90
CA ASP A 564 -17.74 -8.88 -10.64
C ASP A 564 -17.09 -10.24 -10.26
N GLU A 565 -16.67 -11.04 -11.25
CA GLU A 565 -16.08 -12.38 -11.04
C GLU A 565 -14.70 -12.32 -10.35
N ILE A 566 -14.06 -11.14 -10.22
CA ILE A 566 -12.75 -11.01 -9.55
C ILE A 566 -12.78 -11.40 -8.06
N GLU A 567 -13.89 -11.24 -7.35
CA GLU A 567 -14.02 -11.64 -5.95
C GLU A 567 -14.04 -13.17 -5.79
N GLU A 568 -14.62 -13.88 -6.76
CA GLU A 568 -14.55 -15.34 -6.83
C GLU A 568 -13.12 -15.80 -7.17
N ILE A 569 -12.44 -15.13 -8.11
CA ILE A 569 -11.04 -15.43 -8.43
C ILE A 569 -10.11 -15.18 -7.22
N GLN A 570 -10.35 -14.13 -6.44
CA GLN A 570 -9.66 -13.87 -5.17
C GLN A 570 -9.87 -15.02 -4.17
N ARG A 571 -11.09 -15.57 -4.08
CA ARG A 571 -11.40 -16.72 -3.24
C ARG A 571 -10.76 -18.02 -3.74
N GLU A 572 -10.92 -18.38 -5.01
CA GLU A 572 -10.27 -19.57 -5.62
C GLU A 572 -8.75 -19.51 -5.44
N TRP A 573 -8.14 -18.32 -5.64
CA TRP A 573 -6.71 -18.11 -5.43
C TRP A 573 -6.30 -18.28 -3.96
N ALA A 574 -7.07 -17.75 -3.00
CA ALA A 574 -6.78 -17.92 -1.59
C ALA A 574 -6.90 -19.38 -1.12
N GLU A 575 -7.95 -20.09 -1.55
CA GLU A 575 -8.21 -21.50 -1.22
C GLU A 575 -7.13 -22.42 -1.78
N LYS A 576 -6.75 -22.25 -3.06
CA LYS A 576 -5.65 -22.98 -3.72
C LYS A 576 -4.32 -22.84 -2.96
N ARG A 577 -4.20 -21.79 -2.15
CA ARG A 577 -2.95 -21.26 -1.63
C ARG A 577 -2.91 -21.20 -0.09
N ALA A 578 -3.61 -22.13 0.56
CA ALA A 578 -3.74 -22.27 2.02
C ALA A 578 -2.43 -22.53 2.81
N SER A 579 -1.24 -22.30 2.22
CA SER A 579 0.00 -22.15 2.99
C SER A 579 0.94 -21.09 2.36
N HIS A 580 1.50 -20.27 3.24
CA HIS A 580 2.63 -19.33 3.05
C HIS A 580 2.43 -18.06 2.20
N ASP A 581 2.69 -16.91 2.87
CA ASP A 581 3.07 -15.57 2.39
C ASP A 581 1.95 -14.59 1.90
N ALA A 582 1.41 -13.79 2.82
CA ALA A 582 0.31 -12.84 2.56
C ALA A 582 0.55 -11.86 1.38
N ASN A 583 1.79 -11.53 1.02
CA ASN A 583 2.07 -10.56 -0.05
C ASN A 583 1.51 -10.97 -1.41
N LYS A 584 1.44 -12.28 -1.71
CA LYS A 584 1.02 -12.77 -3.05
C LYS A 584 -0.50 -12.86 -3.24
N ASN A 585 -1.24 -11.90 -2.70
CA ASN A 585 -2.68 -11.74 -2.91
C ASN A 585 -2.98 -10.74 -4.03
N ILE A 586 -4.11 -10.95 -4.71
CA ILE A 586 -4.68 -10.05 -5.73
C ILE A 586 -5.28 -8.83 -5.02
N GLU A 587 -4.81 -7.63 -5.36
CA GLU A 587 -5.37 -6.36 -4.85
C GLU A 587 -6.18 -5.66 -5.94
N VAL A 588 -7.40 -5.23 -5.59
CA VAL A 588 -8.19 -4.29 -6.39
C VAL A 588 -7.87 -2.88 -5.92
N ILE A 589 -7.37 -2.03 -6.82
CA ILE A 589 -6.94 -0.66 -6.50
C ILE A 589 -7.98 0.37 -6.96
N PHE A 590 -8.49 0.19 -8.18
CA PHE A 590 -9.60 0.98 -8.72
C PHE A 590 -10.68 0.06 -9.30
N SER A 591 -11.94 0.45 -9.19
CA SER A 591 -13.09 -0.22 -9.81
C SER A 591 -14.12 0.82 -10.25
N LEU A 592 -14.40 0.89 -11.54
CA LEU A 592 -15.36 1.83 -12.13
C LEU A 592 -16.79 1.27 -12.09
N GLU A 593 -17.79 2.15 -12.21
CA GLU A 593 -19.18 1.75 -12.46
C GLU A 593 -19.34 0.94 -13.75
N THR A 594 -18.50 1.22 -14.76
CA THR A 594 -18.38 0.44 -16.01
C THR A 594 -17.78 -0.96 -15.82
N LYS A 595 -17.45 -1.34 -14.58
CA LYS A 595 -16.83 -2.61 -14.19
C LYS A 595 -15.43 -2.86 -14.74
N ARG A 596 -14.76 -1.83 -15.28
CA ARG A 596 -13.31 -1.86 -15.51
C ARG A 596 -12.59 -1.73 -14.18
N LYS A 597 -11.59 -2.58 -13.95
CA LYS A 597 -10.83 -2.69 -12.71
C LYS A 597 -9.34 -2.63 -12.99
N TYR A 598 -8.61 -2.01 -12.07
CA TYR A 598 -7.15 -1.94 -12.08
C TYR A 598 -6.61 -2.62 -10.83
N LEU A 599 -5.73 -3.59 -11.05
CA LEU A 599 -5.33 -4.61 -10.10
C LEU A 599 -3.80 -4.67 -9.93
N LEU A 600 -3.34 -5.12 -8.77
CA LEU A 600 -1.97 -5.61 -8.59
C LEU A 600 -1.99 -7.14 -8.39
N LEU A 601 -1.42 -7.87 -9.36
CA LEU A 601 -1.28 -9.33 -9.29
C LEU A 601 0.14 -9.70 -8.85
N PRO A 602 0.35 -10.76 -8.04
CA PRO A 602 1.69 -11.24 -7.72
C PRO A 602 2.44 -11.75 -8.96
N ARG A 603 3.76 -11.54 -8.98
CA ARG A 603 4.68 -12.00 -10.04
C ARG A 603 5.03 -13.50 -9.95
N TYR A 604 5.85 -13.95 -10.88
CA TYR A 604 6.35 -15.33 -11.01
C TYR A 604 5.24 -16.36 -11.32
N ARG A 605 5.37 -17.62 -10.88
CA ARG A 605 4.36 -18.68 -11.09
C ARG A 605 2.92 -18.24 -10.72
N PRO A 606 2.66 -17.54 -9.60
CA PRO A 606 1.36 -16.94 -9.30
C PRO A 606 0.73 -16.14 -10.44
N PHE A 607 1.51 -15.32 -11.14
CA PHE A 607 1.00 -14.47 -12.24
C PHE A 607 0.37 -15.31 -13.35
N THR A 608 1.11 -16.31 -13.82
CA THR A 608 0.66 -17.25 -14.86
C THR A 608 -0.61 -17.96 -14.43
N GLU A 609 -0.71 -18.37 -13.17
CA GLU A 609 -1.83 -19.15 -12.67
C GLU A 609 -3.08 -18.30 -12.43
N ILE A 610 -2.94 -17.06 -11.96
CA ILE A 610 -4.06 -16.12 -11.79
C ILE A 610 -4.59 -15.67 -13.16
N LEU A 611 -3.73 -15.41 -14.14
CA LEU A 611 -4.19 -15.15 -15.52
C LEU A 611 -4.92 -16.35 -16.12
N GLN A 612 -4.53 -17.59 -15.79
CA GLN A 612 -5.29 -18.79 -16.16
C GLN A 612 -6.64 -18.87 -15.45
N LEU A 613 -6.78 -18.41 -14.20
CA LEU A 613 -8.10 -18.31 -13.53
C LEU A 613 -8.99 -17.26 -14.19
N ILE A 614 -8.46 -16.05 -14.42
CA ILE A 614 -9.17 -14.98 -15.14
C ILE A 614 -9.61 -15.46 -16.52
N ALA A 615 -8.74 -16.17 -17.25
CA ALA A 615 -9.05 -16.67 -18.58
C ALA A 615 -10.15 -17.75 -18.62
N LYS A 616 -10.38 -18.51 -17.53
CA LYS A 616 -11.54 -19.42 -17.45
C LYS A 616 -12.86 -18.64 -17.40
N LYS A 617 -12.89 -17.51 -16.69
CA LYS A 617 -14.10 -16.70 -16.53
C LYS A 617 -14.53 -16.14 -17.89
N PRO A 618 -15.81 -16.29 -18.28
CA PRO A 618 -16.24 -15.93 -19.64
C PRO A 618 -16.45 -14.42 -19.80
N SER A 619 -16.87 -13.71 -18.76
CA SER A 619 -17.19 -12.28 -18.86
C SER A 619 -15.98 -11.38 -18.67
N VAL A 620 -15.00 -11.82 -17.86
CA VAL A 620 -13.76 -11.07 -17.63
C VAL A 620 -12.88 -11.04 -18.86
N SER A 621 -12.46 -9.85 -19.28
CA SER A 621 -11.48 -9.66 -20.36
C SER A 621 -10.27 -8.87 -19.88
N LEU A 622 -9.09 -9.16 -20.44
CA LEU A 622 -7.83 -8.49 -20.08
C LEU A 622 -7.57 -7.31 -21.03
N VAL A 623 -7.24 -6.14 -20.49
CA VAL A 623 -7.05 -4.89 -21.25
C VAL A 623 -5.58 -4.48 -21.31
N LYS A 624 -4.85 -4.57 -20.19
CA LYS A 624 -3.39 -4.35 -20.12
C LYS A 624 -2.72 -5.24 -19.07
N VAL A 625 -1.45 -5.55 -19.28
CA VAL A 625 -0.52 -6.20 -18.33
C VAL A 625 0.77 -5.39 -18.29
N GLY A 626 1.25 -5.01 -17.09
CA GLY A 626 2.45 -4.20 -16.92
C GLY A 626 2.39 -2.80 -17.57
N GLY A 627 1.19 -2.34 -17.95
CA GLY A 627 0.97 -1.16 -18.79
C GLY A 627 0.97 -1.43 -20.31
N GLN A 628 1.21 -2.67 -20.75
CA GLN A 628 1.28 -3.09 -22.14
C GLN A 628 -0.02 -3.76 -22.62
N ARG A 629 -0.34 -3.62 -23.92
CA ARG A 629 -1.44 -4.33 -24.61
C ARG A 629 -0.99 -5.61 -25.33
N SER A 630 0.29 -5.97 -25.20
CA SER A 630 0.90 -7.18 -25.76
C SER A 630 1.57 -7.98 -24.65
N ILE A 631 1.49 -9.30 -24.72
CA ILE A 631 2.07 -10.23 -23.75
C ILE A 631 2.84 -11.33 -24.47
N THR A 632 3.82 -11.94 -23.81
CA THR A 632 4.42 -13.19 -24.30
C THR A 632 4.09 -14.36 -23.40
N LEU A 633 3.96 -15.55 -23.99
CA LEU A 633 3.68 -16.79 -23.26
C LEU A 633 4.40 -17.99 -23.88
N ASP A 634 4.79 -18.93 -23.03
CA ASP A 634 5.47 -20.17 -23.36
C ASP A 634 4.49 -21.35 -23.33
N VAL A 635 4.31 -22.02 -24.47
CA VAL A 635 3.57 -23.29 -24.58
C VAL A 635 4.56 -24.45 -24.65
N LEU A 636 4.38 -25.44 -23.79
CA LEU A 636 5.03 -26.74 -23.85
C LEU A 636 4.13 -27.73 -24.61
N THR A 637 4.58 -28.19 -25.78
CA THR A 637 3.85 -29.13 -26.65
C THR A 637 4.82 -29.92 -27.54
N LYS A 638 4.36 -30.95 -28.26
CA LYS A 638 5.19 -31.67 -29.25
C LYS A 638 5.26 -30.94 -30.59
N ASP A 639 4.10 -30.44 -31.02
CA ASP A 639 3.85 -29.90 -32.35
C ASP A 639 3.34 -28.45 -32.25
N PRO A 640 3.64 -27.56 -33.21
CA PRO A 640 3.18 -26.17 -33.20
C PRO A 640 1.68 -25.99 -32.94
N VAL A 641 1.31 -24.81 -32.45
CA VAL A 641 -0.10 -24.41 -32.33
C VAL A 641 -0.46 -23.62 -33.59
N GLU A 642 -1.53 -24.02 -34.28
CA GLU A 642 -2.09 -23.20 -35.37
C GLU A 642 -2.78 -21.98 -34.76
N LEU A 643 -2.18 -20.79 -34.95
CA LEU A 643 -2.59 -19.59 -34.22
C LEU A 643 -3.72 -18.80 -34.89
N GLU A 644 -3.83 -18.88 -36.22
CA GLU A 644 -4.50 -17.84 -37.02
C GLU A 644 -6.00 -17.71 -36.73
N ALA A 645 -6.68 -18.81 -36.39
CA ALA A 645 -8.10 -18.80 -36.03
C ALA A 645 -8.37 -18.17 -34.66
N ASP A 646 -7.44 -18.30 -33.70
CA ASP A 646 -7.74 -18.12 -32.27
C ASP A 646 -6.96 -17.02 -31.57
N ALA A 647 -5.77 -16.69 -32.07
CA ALA A 647 -5.02 -15.54 -31.62
C ALA A 647 -4.59 -14.72 -32.85
N PRO A 648 -5.52 -13.98 -33.49
CA PRO A 648 -5.21 -13.19 -34.68
C PRO A 648 -4.12 -12.17 -34.37
N ASN A 649 -3.09 -12.12 -35.23
CA ASN A 649 -1.83 -11.38 -35.05
C ASN A 649 -0.90 -11.90 -33.94
N ALA A 650 -1.10 -13.11 -33.42
CA ALA A 650 -0.08 -13.76 -32.60
C ALA A 650 1.14 -14.14 -33.45
N ARG A 651 2.33 -13.90 -32.89
CA ARG A 651 3.61 -14.02 -33.57
C ARG A 651 4.51 -15.02 -32.83
N LEU A 652 5.07 -15.98 -33.56
CA LEU A 652 6.17 -16.80 -33.03
C LEU A 652 7.40 -15.93 -32.74
N VAL A 653 7.89 -15.96 -31.51
CA VAL A 653 9.12 -15.28 -31.10
C VAL A 653 10.31 -16.24 -31.24
N TYR A 654 10.22 -17.43 -30.61
CA TYR A 654 11.21 -18.48 -30.72
C TYR A 654 10.64 -19.86 -30.39
N THR A 655 11.37 -20.90 -30.80
CA THR A 655 11.11 -22.31 -30.44
C THR A 655 12.38 -22.92 -29.84
N LEU A 656 12.22 -23.74 -28.80
CA LEU A 656 13.32 -24.45 -28.13
C LEU A 656 12.89 -25.88 -27.77
N PRO A 657 13.71 -26.92 -28.01
CA PRO A 657 13.43 -28.25 -27.49
C PRO A 657 13.47 -28.26 -25.95
N LYS A 658 12.58 -29.02 -25.30
CA LYS A 658 12.82 -29.45 -23.92
C LYS A 658 13.89 -30.52 -23.97
N LEU A 659 15.08 -30.22 -23.48
CA LEU A 659 16.25 -31.09 -23.65
C LEU A 659 16.11 -32.34 -22.77
N GLN A 660 16.50 -33.47 -23.34
CA GLN A 660 16.40 -34.81 -22.72
C GLN A 660 14.95 -35.21 -22.32
N ASP A 661 13.93 -34.54 -22.87
CA ASP A 661 12.52 -34.90 -22.71
C ASP A 661 12.14 -36.13 -23.54
N GLU A 662 11.70 -37.19 -22.87
CA GLU A 662 11.34 -38.46 -23.50
C GLU A 662 10.11 -38.34 -24.42
N GLN A 663 9.25 -37.36 -24.16
CA GLN A 663 8.10 -37.02 -25.01
C GLN A 663 8.46 -36.12 -26.20
N LYS A 664 9.74 -35.69 -26.32
CA LYS A 664 10.29 -34.80 -27.36
C LYS A 664 9.56 -33.45 -27.49
N ARG A 665 9.02 -32.92 -26.40
CA ARG A 665 8.32 -31.64 -26.37
C ARG A 665 9.26 -30.47 -26.59
N GLN A 666 8.68 -29.33 -26.95
CA GLN A 666 9.32 -28.07 -27.25
C GLN A 666 8.58 -26.95 -26.51
N TYR A 667 9.33 -25.97 -26.02
CA TYR A 667 8.81 -24.67 -25.61
C TYR A 667 8.66 -23.81 -26.87
N ILE A 668 7.45 -23.28 -27.09
CA ILE A 668 7.14 -22.40 -28.20
C ILE A 668 6.61 -21.09 -27.61
N THR A 669 7.32 -19.99 -27.88
CA THR A 669 7.04 -18.69 -27.28
C THR A 669 6.31 -17.81 -28.27
N TYR A 670 5.11 -17.38 -27.91
CA TYR A 670 4.27 -16.50 -28.73
C TYR A 670 4.14 -15.12 -28.11
N GLU A 671 4.15 -14.09 -28.94
CA GLU A 671 3.76 -12.71 -28.61
C GLU A 671 2.35 -12.47 -29.17
N MET A 672 1.41 -11.98 -28.35
CA MET A 672 0.04 -11.72 -28.79
C MET A 672 -0.59 -10.54 -28.05
N GLY A 673 -1.72 -10.03 -28.55
CA GLY A 673 -2.53 -9.05 -27.84
C GLY A 673 -3.07 -9.62 -26.53
N VAL A 674 -3.03 -8.83 -25.45
CA VAL A 674 -3.50 -9.23 -24.11
C VAL A 674 -4.95 -9.71 -24.14
N GLN A 675 -5.80 -9.07 -24.94
CA GLN A 675 -7.20 -9.45 -25.15
C GLN A 675 -7.40 -10.82 -25.83
N ASN A 676 -6.41 -11.32 -26.58
CA ASN A 676 -6.50 -12.63 -27.24
C ASN A 676 -6.24 -13.79 -26.26
N LEU A 677 -5.59 -13.52 -25.11
CA LEU A 677 -5.13 -14.55 -24.17
C LEU A 677 -6.27 -15.41 -23.63
N GLN A 678 -7.44 -14.81 -23.38
CA GLN A 678 -8.64 -15.49 -22.89
C GLN A 678 -9.20 -16.48 -23.93
N LYS A 679 -9.19 -16.12 -25.23
CA LYS A 679 -9.58 -17.04 -26.32
C LYS A 679 -8.54 -18.14 -26.50
N PHE A 680 -7.26 -17.78 -26.57
CA PHE A 680 -6.15 -18.72 -26.74
C PHE A 680 -6.12 -19.80 -25.64
N ILE A 681 -6.34 -19.44 -24.37
CA ILE A 681 -6.40 -20.41 -23.26
C ILE A 681 -7.59 -21.37 -23.40
N LYS A 682 -8.71 -20.94 -23.97
CA LYS A 682 -9.93 -21.77 -24.14
C LYS A 682 -9.86 -22.72 -25.32
N THR A 683 -9.07 -22.43 -26.36
CA THR A 683 -8.93 -23.29 -27.54
C THR A 683 -7.62 -24.08 -27.58
N LEU A 684 -6.69 -23.82 -26.65
CA LEU A 684 -5.47 -24.61 -26.48
C LEU A 684 -5.83 -26.08 -26.17
N PRO A 685 -5.41 -27.06 -27.00
CA PRO A 685 -5.72 -28.47 -26.77
C PRO A 685 -5.14 -29.01 -25.46
N GLU A 686 -5.82 -29.97 -24.83
CA GLU A 686 -5.49 -30.49 -23.49
C GLU A 686 -4.08 -31.11 -23.37
N ASP A 687 -3.47 -31.54 -24.48
CA ASP A 687 -2.09 -32.06 -24.50
C ASP A 687 -1.02 -30.95 -24.41
N LYS A 688 -1.43 -29.68 -24.61
CA LYS A 688 -0.55 -28.51 -24.68
C LYS A 688 -0.67 -27.69 -23.41
N LYS A 689 0.45 -27.45 -22.72
CA LYS A 689 0.48 -26.75 -21.43
C LYS A 689 1.07 -25.36 -21.59
N ILE A 690 0.40 -24.31 -21.13
CA ILE A 690 1.06 -23.03 -20.88
C ILE A 690 1.99 -23.19 -19.67
N GLU A 691 3.30 -23.11 -19.92
CA GLU A 691 4.30 -23.18 -18.86
C GLU A 691 4.37 -21.83 -18.15
N TYR A 692 4.54 -20.73 -18.89
CA TYR A 692 4.63 -19.38 -18.35
C TYR A 692 3.88 -18.36 -19.19
N ILE A 693 3.36 -17.32 -18.53
CA ILE A 693 2.94 -16.06 -19.13
C ILE A 693 3.85 -14.99 -18.52
N HIS A 694 4.48 -14.19 -19.39
CA HIS A 694 5.52 -13.24 -19.02
C HIS A 694 4.92 -11.86 -18.73
N GLU A 695 5.29 -11.28 -17.59
CA GLU A 695 4.82 -9.98 -17.10
C GLU A 695 5.69 -8.78 -17.46
#